data_AF-A0A1G6BG93-F1
#
_entry.id   AF-A0A1G6BG93-F1
#
_cell.length_a   1.000
_cell.length_b   1.000
_cell.length_c   1.000
_cell.angle_alpha   90.00
_cell.angle_beta   90.00
_cell.angle_gamma   90.00
#
_symmetry.space_group_name_H-M   'P 1'
#
loop_
_entity.id
_entity.type
_entity.pdbx_description
1 polymer ?
#
loop_
_entity_poly.entity_id
_entity_poly.type
_entity_poly.pdbx_seq_one_letter_code
_entity_poly.pdbx_strand_id
1 'polypeptide(L)'
;MFKQFYTPIKNNLLTIFLAPQSFVSFSQIRALLLLMALLFFNLSCKETYEAPELPNSSSENVEPIKGSFRLIHNDTLTWTEHPFAGLEAFPNRPFSLETVESNFFELENSDSISGTFQQKAIDWENLETKPLNFEEWPKETLQFKVKELGAPKITKAGGLTLNQASSVGVTSIGSDFGIDGNIPGLMKDSKGFIWFGSSNSIIKYDGNNLEFYGSSQGLSLTTVELLFEDSRGLYWLGGPNFIKAIDFENSLVYELETGFDVTINYDIKEDHQGRIWIANNRVGFTVIDLKENTIRQFTQKQGLIGTLSEHVFIDDDGSVLLSTSGGINILDFKEGTNRIIPPEQLLGGIGVGLTAKNNSGDYFIVSAEGINILNKGKDSITFIGKENIDENFKGLLQVVLDENENVWVGTDFGYLYKIDIKKNVYRSYTLDPRQARVVYHLVFDGNDQLWAGLVVGGGVFVVDLKDTQPANITPERGLGDPNVWGTLQAQDRKKWIGTYGGIDIIDLEDKSIKHLDVEQGLLDNRNSQLYQSSDGRIWGYSPSVGISIIDQQNRRIYRLSNKDFLNGANPSHLIEWEANKFLLGTTQGQIFIIDLNNNSLRSVQINEPSTTNRIYELIKVDENHVWVATREGGTFKLNLDNGLIQKVVGNNIVDINRNYSMLSENGNVWIATLQGIHLLDFSDNSSYTFTIAQGLPANDVYDLVENNGIIYAGTSLGLAIISRNEEAPLAESSWNIQTIGREQGLAHMDFDQNSMSIDENGRIWGGVDSQALTVIEVPEKENTQTETVITGLTINDQRKDFLRRSEQFFSRGNDTVWTTDGLSYKFATDYFESTETDISGIKYQGPTGPFNLPKELKLPPDQNFLTFNYHAFQFRDQGNLKYTYFLEGIDRNWSEATNQTHSENYRDLPPGDYVFKVASKNLYSDWSEPANFSFTILPKWWQTWWAKLLLVVVLSLILWSVIWYRSQWLKRENKILEQKVSDRTEQLRNKIQQLKSTQSQLIQSEKMASLGELTAGIAHEIQNPLNFVNNFSDINKELIDEMQEEIRKGQYEEALLISEDIKSNEEKIIHHGKRADSIVKGMLQHSRNSVGQREKVDINLLCDEYLRLAYHGLRAKDKSFNATLLTNFEPALGKVEIVPQDVGRVILNILNNAFYAVKEKIATAPSGYVPTVEISTAKKGNSILIVIKDNGNGIPIHVRDKIFQPFYTTKTAGNGTGLGLSLSYDIVKAHGGELKLETKEGDGTTFIVVLPND
;
A
#
# COMPACT_ATOMS: atom_id res chain seq x y z
N MET A 1 37.19 -0.20 17.25
CA MET A 1 37.92 -1.44 17.60
C MET A 1 38.74 -2.06 16.45
N PHE A 2 38.45 -1.79 15.17
CA PHE A 2 39.14 -2.38 14.00
C PHE A 2 40.59 -1.93 13.72
N LYS A 3 41.09 -0.84 14.32
CA LYS A 3 42.44 -0.31 14.05
C LYS A 3 43.57 -0.97 14.88
N GLN A 4 43.24 -1.77 15.90
CA GLN A 4 44.25 -2.37 16.80
C GLN A 4 44.74 -3.76 16.34
N PHE A 5 44.06 -4.44 15.41
CA PHE A 5 44.43 -5.79 14.96
C PHE A 5 45.33 -5.84 13.71
N TYR A 6 45.50 -4.74 12.98
CA TYR A 6 46.22 -4.75 11.70
C TYR A 6 47.76 -4.67 11.85
N THR A 7 48.24 -4.11 12.95
CA THR A 7 49.66 -3.84 13.18
C THR A 7 50.51 -5.10 13.50
N PRO A 8 50.00 -6.13 14.22
CA PRO A 8 50.78 -7.35 14.48
C PRO A 8 50.90 -8.29 13.26
N ILE A 9 49.91 -8.26 12.35
CA ILE A 9 49.81 -9.18 11.20
C ILE A 9 50.83 -8.83 10.11
N LYS A 10 51.07 -7.52 9.88
CA LYS A 10 52.05 -7.04 8.90
C LYS A 10 53.49 -7.41 9.29
N ASN A 11 53.78 -7.46 10.59
CA ASN A 11 55.11 -7.80 11.10
C ASN A 11 55.41 -9.31 11.02
N ASN A 12 54.43 -10.21 11.20
CA ASN A 12 54.67 -11.66 11.11
C ASN A 12 54.77 -12.18 9.66
N LEU A 13 54.06 -11.56 8.71
CA LEU A 13 54.15 -11.93 7.29
C LEU A 13 55.48 -11.51 6.65
N LEU A 14 56.08 -10.39 7.10
CA LEU A 14 57.38 -9.95 6.61
C LEU A 14 58.53 -10.89 7.06
N THR A 15 58.43 -11.50 8.24
CA THR A 15 59.48 -12.39 8.77
C THR A 15 59.53 -13.75 8.07
N ILE A 16 58.40 -14.21 7.49
CA ILE A 16 58.33 -15.48 6.75
C ILE A 16 58.99 -15.34 5.36
N PHE A 17 58.93 -14.15 4.75
CA PHE A 17 59.51 -13.92 3.42
C PHE A 17 61.02 -13.60 3.42
N LEU A 18 61.62 -13.33 4.59
CA LEU A 18 63.01 -12.86 4.71
C LEU A 18 63.98 -13.84 5.40
N ALA A 19 63.55 -15.03 5.80
CA ALA A 19 64.46 -16.01 6.42
C ALA A 19 65.21 -16.85 5.36
N PRO A 20 66.56 -16.83 5.32
CA PRO A 20 67.32 -17.74 4.49
C PRO A 20 67.36 -19.13 5.14
N GLN A 21 67.43 -20.16 4.30
CA GLN A 21 67.41 -21.59 4.60
C GLN A 21 67.85 -21.98 6.03
N SER A 22 66.89 -22.34 6.87
CA SER A 22 66.92 -23.56 7.68
C SER A 22 65.66 -23.63 8.56
N PHE A 23 64.97 -24.77 8.48
CA PHE A 23 63.78 -25.15 9.25
C PHE A 23 62.54 -24.24 9.11
N VAL A 24 61.66 -24.60 8.15
CA VAL A 24 60.22 -24.30 8.29
C VAL A 24 59.73 -25.11 9.49
N SER A 25 59.60 -24.47 10.64
CA SER A 25 59.10 -25.14 11.84
C SER A 25 57.60 -25.45 11.65
N PHE A 26 57.14 -26.53 12.28
CA PHE A 26 55.74 -26.97 12.24
C PHE A 26 54.74 -25.87 12.67
N SER A 27 55.21 -24.80 13.35
CA SER A 27 54.40 -23.65 13.73
C SER A 27 54.05 -22.72 12.57
N GLN A 28 54.90 -22.59 11.55
CA GLN A 28 54.64 -21.73 10.39
C GLN A 28 53.58 -22.33 9.46
N ILE A 29 53.57 -23.65 9.29
CA ILE A 29 52.52 -24.37 8.56
C ILE A 29 51.20 -24.34 9.33
N ARG A 30 51.24 -24.48 10.67
CA ARG A 30 50.06 -24.26 11.52
C ARG A 30 49.53 -22.84 11.42
N ALA A 31 50.39 -21.83 11.37
CA ALA A 31 49.97 -20.43 11.22
C ALA A 31 49.30 -20.17 9.87
N LEU A 32 49.80 -20.76 8.77
CA LEU A 32 49.19 -20.65 7.45
C LEU A 32 47.83 -21.38 7.38
N LEU A 33 47.74 -22.57 7.98
CA LEU A 33 46.49 -23.32 8.11
C LEU A 33 45.49 -22.62 9.02
N LEU A 34 45.94 -21.98 10.10
CA LEU A 34 45.10 -21.14 10.97
C LEU A 34 44.61 -19.89 10.23
N LEU A 35 45.45 -19.27 9.39
CA LEU A 35 45.07 -18.10 8.61
C LEU A 35 44.04 -18.45 7.52
N MET A 36 44.20 -19.62 6.87
CA MET A 36 43.20 -20.17 5.96
C MET A 36 41.90 -20.54 6.71
N ALA A 37 42.01 -21.16 7.89
CA ALA A 37 40.83 -21.46 8.72
C ALA A 37 40.12 -20.18 9.21
N LEU A 38 40.85 -19.12 9.57
CA LEU A 38 40.32 -17.81 9.97
C LEU A 38 39.69 -17.05 8.79
N LEU A 39 40.25 -17.16 7.58
CA LEU A 39 39.63 -16.64 6.36
C LEU A 39 38.35 -17.41 5.99
N PHE A 40 38.32 -18.73 6.25
CA PHE A 40 37.11 -19.55 6.11
C PHE A 40 36.04 -19.21 7.16
N PHE A 41 36.44 -18.92 8.41
CA PHE A 41 35.51 -18.52 9.47
C PHE A 41 34.91 -17.12 9.25
N ASN A 42 35.69 -16.15 8.73
CA ASN A 42 35.18 -14.80 8.46
C ASN A 42 34.23 -14.71 7.25
N LEU A 43 34.18 -15.73 6.39
CA LEU A 43 33.18 -15.87 5.33
C LEU A 43 31.89 -16.57 5.80
N SER A 44 31.81 -16.96 7.07
CA SER A 44 30.71 -17.74 7.65
C SER A 44 29.87 -16.98 8.69
N CYS A 45 30.23 -15.76 9.07
CA CYS A 45 29.40 -14.94 9.95
C CYS A 45 28.39 -14.16 9.10
N LYS A 46 27.19 -14.73 8.92
CA LYS A 46 26.00 -13.92 8.67
C LYS A 46 25.59 -13.33 10.02
N GLU A 47 25.61 -12.01 10.15
CA GLU A 47 24.83 -11.35 11.20
C GLU A 47 23.36 -11.56 10.84
N THR A 48 22.67 -12.43 11.57
CA THR A 48 21.23 -12.57 11.49
C THR A 48 20.62 -11.52 12.42
N TYR A 49 19.88 -10.57 11.85
CA TYR A 49 19.09 -9.62 12.62
C TYR A 49 17.76 -10.30 12.97
N GLU A 50 17.60 -10.70 14.23
CA GLU A 50 16.30 -11.11 14.75
C GLU A 50 15.37 -9.88 14.81
N ALA A 51 14.07 -10.11 14.66
CA ALA A 51 13.08 -9.03 14.76
C ALA A 51 13.17 -8.36 16.14
N PRO A 52 13.35 -7.03 16.23
CA PRO A 52 13.18 -6.33 17.50
C PRO A 52 11.72 -6.46 17.98
N GLU A 53 11.47 -6.16 19.27
CA GLU A 53 10.10 -6.00 19.76
C GLU A 53 9.31 -5.06 18.84
N LEU A 54 8.03 -5.37 18.62
CA LEU A 54 7.15 -4.52 17.82
C LEU A 54 7.23 -3.08 18.33
N PRO A 55 7.16 -2.07 17.45
CA PRO A 55 7.17 -0.68 17.88
C PRO A 55 6.03 -0.50 18.89
N ASN A 56 6.35 -0.02 20.11
CA ASN A 56 5.31 0.31 21.09
C ASN A 56 4.30 1.24 20.41
N SER A 57 2.99 1.05 20.65
CA SER A 57 1.92 1.87 20.06
C SER A 57 2.11 3.38 20.29
N SER A 58 2.95 3.75 21.26
CA SER A 58 3.38 5.11 21.54
C SER A 58 4.35 5.74 20.52
N SER A 59 4.94 4.98 19.59
CA SER A 59 5.96 5.50 18.65
C SER A 59 5.39 6.27 17.45
N GLU A 60 4.07 6.25 17.25
CA GLU A 60 3.37 7.07 16.24
C GLU A 60 2.84 8.39 16.81
N ASN A 61 2.99 8.62 18.13
CA ASN A 61 2.59 9.87 18.76
C ASN A 61 3.59 10.95 18.37
N VAL A 62 3.27 11.69 17.30
CA VAL A 62 3.99 12.91 16.97
C VAL A 62 3.71 13.90 18.09
N GLU A 63 4.74 14.23 18.87
CA GLU A 63 4.60 15.22 19.92
C GLU A 63 4.04 16.53 19.34
N PRO A 64 3.09 17.18 20.04
CA PRO A 64 2.56 18.45 19.59
C PRO A 64 3.68 19.49 19.49
N ILE A 65 3.53 20.42 18.55
CA ILE A 65 4.53 21.46 18.33
C ILE A 65 4.57 22.35 19.57
N LYS A 66 5.62 22.20 20.38
CA LYS A 66 5.82 22.99 21.59
C LYS A 66 6.27 24.42 21.24
N GLY A 67 5.61 25.38 21.83
CA GLY A 67 5.91 26.81 21.79
C GLY A 67 5.84 27.41 23.19
N SER A 68 5.90 28.73 23.25
CA SER A 68 5.79 29.51 24.49
C SER A 68 4.87 30.69 24.25
N PHE A 69 4.05 31.02 25.23
CA PHE A 69 3.20 32.20 25.19
C PHE A 69 3.47 33.13 26.37
N ARG A 70 3.01 34.37 26.23
CA ARG A 70 2.95 35.35 27.31
C ARG A 70 1.74 36.25 27.15
N LEU A 71 1.32 36.83 28.26
CA LEU A 71 0.26 37.84 28.28
C LEU A 71 0.87 39.23 28.19
N ILE A 72 0.49 39.99 27.17
CA ILE A 72 0.83 41.41 27.04
C ILE A 72 -0.35 42.27 27.48
N HIS A 73 -0.05 43.36 28.18
CA HIS A 73 -1.06 44.29 28.67
C HIS A 73 -1.40 45.29 27.56
N ASN A 74 -2.66 45.32 27.14
CA ASN A 74 -3.21 46.39 26.32
C ASN A 74 -4.17 47.24 27.17
N ASP A 75 -4.43 48.45 26.68
CA ASP A 75 -5.18 49.54 27.34
C ASP A 75 -6.36 49.10 28.24
N THR A 76 -6.64 49.89 29.28
CA THR A 76 -7.82 49.71 30.14
C THR A 76 -9.07 50.26 29.46
N LEU A 77 -10.11 49.43 29.32
CA LEU A 77 -11.39 49.84 28.76
C LEU A 77 -12.29 50.53 29.80
N THR A 78 -13.12 51.47 29.34
CA THR A 78 -14.10 52.18 30.18
C THR A 78 -15.52 51.66 29.95
N TRP A 79 -16.20 51.29 31.04
CA TRP A 79 -17.61 50.87 31.02
C TRP A 79 -18.56 52.03 30.70
N THR A 80 -19.61 51.75 29.92
CA THR A 80 -20.72 52.66 29.60
C THR A 80 -22.02 52.07 30.15
N GLU A 81 -22.80 52.83 30.90
CA GLU A 81 -24.11 52.40 31.41
C GLU A 81 -25.22 52.67 30.40
N HIS A 82 -26.17 51.72 30.30
CA HIS A 82 -27.35 51.82 29.44
C HIS A 82 -28.64 51.71 30.29
N PRO A 83 -29.73 52.38 29.89
CA PRO A 83 -31.04 52.16 30.51
C PRO A 83 -31.48 50.70 30.31
N PHE A 84 -31.88 50.02 31.38
CA PHE A 84 -32.45 48.66 31.31
C PHE A 84 -33.77 48.60 32.05
N ALA A 85 -34.85 48.35 31.31
CA ALA A 85 -36.13 48.00 31.90
C ALA A 85 -36.06 46.51 32.28
N GLY A 86 -36.45 46.14 33.50
CA GLY A 86 -36.41 44.75 33.94
C GLY A 86 -37.19 43.78 33.04
N LEU A 87 -36.94 42.48 33.19
CA LEU A 87 -37.41 41.45 32.26
C LEU A 87 -38.92 41.49 31.96
N GLU A 88 -39.75 41.76 32.97
CA GLU A 88 -41.22 41.81 32.85
C GLU A 88 -41.72 42.95 31.93
N ALA A 89 -40.91 43.98 31.70
CA ALA A 89 -41.26 45.09 30.81
C ALA A 89 -41.19 44.72 29.33
N PHE A 90 -40.55 43.60 28.97
CA PHE A 90 -40.40 43.17 27.58
C PHE A 90 -41.61 42.35 27.09
N PRO A 91 -41.91 42.39 25.77
CA PRO A 91 -42.99 41.60 25.19
C PRO A 91 -42.83 40.10 25.49
N ASN A 92 -43.89 39.48 26.02
CA ASN A 92 -43.89 38.04 26.31
C ASN A 92 -45.15 37.34 25.77
N ARG A 93 -45.09 36.02 25.63
CA ARG A 93 -46.23 35.15 25.26
C ARG A 93 -46.42 34.03 26.29
N PRO A 94 -47.66 33.61 26.59
CA PRO A 94 -47.91 32.36 27.32
C PRO A 94 -47.29 31.17 26.58
N PHE A 95 -46.71 30.22 27.32
CA PHE A 95 -46.04 29.05 26.78
C PHE A 95 -46.25 27.82 27.67
N SER A 96 -46.50 26.66 27.06
CA SER A 96 -46.50 25.36 27.73
C SER A 96 -45.96 24.29 26.78
N LEU A 97 -45.00 23.50 27.25
CA LEU A 97 -44.41 22.42 26.46
C LEU A 97 -45.41 21.27 26.20
N GLU A 98 -46.44 21.14 27.02
CA GLU A 98 -47.52 20.15 26.86
C GLU A 98 -48.45 20.46 25.69
N THR A 99 -48.53 21.73 25.27
CA THR A 99 -49.44 22.16 24.19
C THR A 99 -48.80 22.16 22.81
N VAL A 100 -47.50 21.87 22.74
CA VAL A 100 -46.74 21.79 21.49
C VAL A 100 -46.89 20.39 20.91
N GLU A 101 -47.21 20.31 19.63
CA GLU A 101 -47.32 19.01 18.93
C GLU A 101 -46.00 18.25 19.01
N SER A 102 -46.10 16.96 19.32
CA SER A 102 -44.96 16.06 19.40
C SER A 102 -45.00 15.07 18.25
N ASN A 103 -43.90 14.97 17.54
CA ASN A 103 -43.65 13.84 16.64
C ASN A 103 -42.96 12.73 17.42
N PHE A 104 -43.23 11.49 17.05
CA PHE A 104 -42.49 10.35 17.59
C PHE A 104 -41.03 10.43 17.15
N PHE A 105 -40.11 10.18 18.09
CA PHE A 105 -38.67 10.24 17.87
C PHE A 105 -38.02 9.10 18.66
N GLU A 106 -37.22 8.27 18.00
CA GLU A 106 -36.48 7.22 18.68
C GLU A 106 -35.04 7.19 18.21
N LEU A 107 -34.11 7.31 19.16
CA LEU A 107 -32.76 6.81 18.99
C LEU A 107 -32.85 5.30 19.19
N GLU A 108 -32.79 4.57 18.09
CA GLU A 108 -32.96 3.10 17.99
C GLU A 108 -32.16 2.37 19.08
N ASN A 109 -32.82 2.16 20.22
CA ASN A 109 -32.30 1.50 21.41
C ASN A 109 -33.03 0.16 21.58
N SER A 110 -32.55 -0.67 22.50
CA SER A 110 -33.21 -1.95 22.80
C SER A 110 -34.54 -1.70 23.55
N ASP A 111 -35.64 -2.18 23.00
CA ASP A 111 -36.97 -2.19 23.62
C ASP A 111 -37.16 -3.39 24.55
N SER A 112 -38.03 -3.24 25.55
CA SER A 112 -38.38 -4.35 26.44
C SER A 112 -39.40 -5.28 25.79
N ILE A 113 -39.16 -6.59 25.89
CA ILE A 113 -40.15 -7.58 25.46
C ILE A 113 -41.33 -7.56 26.43
N SER A 114 -42.53 -7.41 25.90
CA SER A 114 -43.75 -7.20 26.69
C SER A 114 -44.57 -8.48 26.90
N GLY A 115 -45.34 -8.51 27.99
CA GLY A 115 -46.26 -9.61 28.30
C GLY A 115 -45.59 -10.89 28.80
N THR A 116 -46.41 -11.93 29.03
CA THR A 116 -45.93 -13.29 29.35
C THR A 116 -45.90 -14.12 28.08
N PHE A 117 -44.81 -14.88 27.86
CA PHE A 117 -44.72 -15.79 26.73
C PHE A 117 -45.79 -16.88 26.80
N GLN A 118 -46.39 -17.19 25.65
CA GLN A 118 -47.34 -18.30 25.57
C GLN A 118 -46.55 -19.61 25.66
N GLN A 119 -46.94 -20.50 26.58
CA GLN A 119 -46.30 -21.80 26.73
C GLN A 119 -47.31 -22.92 26.50
N LYS A 120 -46.91 -23.94 25.74
CA LYS A 120 -47.73 -25.11 25.42
C LYS A 120 -46.93 -26.39 25.66
N ALA A 121 -47.51 -27.37 26.33
CA ALA A 121 -46.89 -28.69 26.50
C ALA A 121 -46.92 -29.46 25.18
N ILE A 122 -45.84 -30.18 24.87
CA ILE A 122 -45.75 -31.09 23.72
C ILE A 122 -45.57 -32.52 24.21
N ASP A 123 -46.38 -33.43 23.69
CA ASP A 123 -46.31 -34.86 24.03
C ASP A 123 -45.37 -35.58 23.04
N TRP A 124 -44.06 -35.45 23.31
CA TRP A 124 -43.00 -35.94 22.43
C TRP A 124 -43.06 -37.44 22.17
N GLU A 125 -43.42 -38.22 23.18
CA GLU A 125 -43.46 -39.69 23.11
C GLU A 125 -44.60 -40.20 22.22
N ASN A 126 -45.69 -39.43 22.08
CA ASN A 126 -46.86 -39.80 21.29
C ASN A 126 -46.92 -39.12 19.91
N LEU A 127 -45.83 -38.52 19.43
CA LEU A 127 -45.75 -37.97 18.07
C LEU A 127 -45.91 -39.08 17.02
N GLU A 128 -46.57 -38.76 15.91
CA GLU A 128 -46.71 -39.69 14.78
C GLU A 128 -45.32 -40.11 14.30
N THR A 129 -45.05 -41.42 14.36
CA THR A 129 -43.75 -41.99 14.01
C THR A 129 -43.93 -43.02 12.89
N LYS A 130 -43.27 -42.79 11.76
CA LYS A 130 -43.23 -43.70 10.61
C LYS A 130 -41.90 -44.44 10.55
N PRO A 131 -41.84 -45.67 10.01
CA PRO A 131 -40.57 -46.34 9.76
C PRO A 131 -39.76 -45.58 8.70
N LEU A 132 -38.47 -45.38 8.95
CA LEU A 132 -37.54 -44.75 8.01
C LEU A 132 -36.72 -45.84 7.30
N ASN A 133 -37.02 -46.09 6.02
CA ASN A 133 -36.24 -47.03 5.21
C ASN A 133 -35.56 -46.30 4.04
N PHE A 134 -34.29 -45.94 4.24
CA PHE A 134 -33.49 -45.18 3.27
C PHE A 134 -33.25 -45.94 1.95
N GLU A 135 -33.23 -47.28 1.98
CA GLU A 135 -32.96 -48.08 0.77
C GLU A 135 -34.13 -48.13 -0.20
N GLU A 136 -35.35 -47.95 0.28
CA GLU A 136 -36.56 -47.94 -0.54
C GLU A 136 -36.79 -46.60 -1.26
N TRP A 137 -35.94 -45.61 -1.02
CA TRP A 137 -36.07 -44.31 -1.66
C TRP A 137 -35.71 -44.41 -3.15
N PRO A 138 -36.45 -43.72 -4.04
CA PRO A 138 -36.09 -43.61 -5.45
C PRO A 138 -34.63 -43.21 -5.60
N LYS A 139 -33.85 -43.97 -6.37
CA LYS A 139 -32.41 -43.75 -6.53
C LYS A 139 -31.98 -43.78 -8.00
N GLU A 140 -31.08 -42.88 -8.36
CA GLU A 140 -30.37 -42.86 -9.64
C GLU A 140 -28.86 -42.83 -9.38
N THR A 141 -28.06 -43.22 -10.38
CA THR A 141 -26.60 -43.11 -10.31
C THR A 141 -26.19 -41.68 -10.63
N LEU A 142 -25.31 -41.10 -9.83
CA LEU A 142 -24.79 -39.75 -10.08
C LEU A 142 -23.94 -39.72 -11.35
N GLN A 143 -24.23 -38.74 -12.21
CA GLN A 143 -23.43 -38.41 -13.38
C GLN A 143 -23.08 -36.93 -13.33
N PHE A 144 -21.81 -36.61 -13.56
CA PHE A 144 -21.33 -35.23 -13.61
C PHE A 144 -20.67 -34.93 -14.94
N LYS A 145 -20.97 -33.76 -15.48
CA LYS A 145 -20.18 -33.14 -16.55
C LYS A 145 -19.12 -32.24 -15.92
N VAL A 146 -17.85 -32.55 -16.19
CA VAL A 146 -16.71 -31.82 -15.60
C VAL A 146 -16.14 -30.80 -16.59
N LYS A 147 -15.93 -29.57 -16.12
CA LYS A 147 -15.31 -28.47 -16.88
C LYS A 147 -14.18 -27.83 -16.09
N GLU A 148 -13.27 -27.17 -16.81
CA GLU A 148 -12.22 -26.34 -16.19
C GLU A 148 -12.80 -24.98 -15.78
N LEU A 149 -12.41 -24.52 -14.58
CA LEU A 149 -12.66 -23.18 -14.08
C LEU A 149 -11.47 -22.29 -14.44
N GLY A 150 -11.71 -21.22 -15.20
CA GLY A 150 -10.72 -20.22 -15.53
C GLY A 150 -10.34 -19.35 -14.31
N ALA A 151 -9.21 -18.65 -14.42
CA ALA A 151 -8.74 -17.74 -13.37
C ALA A 151 -9.73 -16.58 -13.12
N PRO A 152 -9.97 -16.20 -11.84
CA PRO A 152 -10.93 -15.15 -11.52
C PRO A 152 -10.50 -13.81 -12.07
N LYS A 153 -11.49 -12.94 -12.30
CA LYS A 153 -11.24 -11.51 -12.47
C LYS A 153 -11.17 -10.87 -11.09
N ILE A 154 -10.04 -10.25 -10.74
CA ILE A 154 -9.82 -9.63 -9.43
C ILE A 154 -10.00 -8.12 -9.55
N THR A 155 -10.79 -7.53 -8.65
CA THR A 155 -10.92 -6.08 -8.48
C THR A 155 -10.82 -5.71 -7.01
N LYS A 156 -10.27 -4.55 -6.69
CA LYS A 156 -10.28 -4.05 -5.31
C LYS A 156 -11.72 -3.74 -4.89
N ALA A 157 -12.11 -4.13 -3.67
CA ALA A 157 -13.39 -3.73 -3.10
C ALA A 157 -13.36 -2.23 -2.78
N GLY A 158 -14.50 -1.55 -2.91
CA GLY A 158 -14.66 -0.18 -2.46
C GLY A 158 -15.24 -0.08 -1.05
N GLY A 159 -15.65 1.11 -0.64
CA GLY A 159 -16.23 1.36 0.69
C GLY A 159 -17.69 0.91 0.81
N LEU A 160 -18.16 0.77 2.04
CA LEU A 160 -19.58 0.56 2.36
C LEU A 160 -20.35 1.88 2.19
N THR A 161 -21.59 1.82 1.71
CA THR A 161 -22.42 3.01 1.48
C THR A 161 -23.49 3.11 2.57
N LEU A 162 -23.55 4.25 3.26
CA LEU A 162 -24.64 4.59 4.18
C LEU A 162 -25.93 4.80 3.40
N ASN A 163 -26.98 4.05 3.76
CA ASN A 163 -28.32 4.29 3.24
C ASN A 163 -29.08 5.13 4.26
N GLN A 164 -29.35 6.41 3.95
CA GLN A 164 -30.05 7.35 4.84
C GLN A 164 -31.44 6.87 5.29
N ALA A 165 -32.01 5.91 4.55
CA ALA A 165 -33.32 5.35 4.81
C ALA A 165 -33.26 4.16 5.81
N SER A 166 -32.08 3.57 6.03
CA SER A 166 -31.88 2.42 6.92
C SER A 166 -31.71 2.86 8.39
N SER A 167 -31.81 1.89 9.30
CA SER A 167 -31.46 2.03 10.71
C SER A 167 -29.99 2.40 10.91
N VAL A 168 -29.70 3.02 12.04
CA VAL A 168 -28.34 3.36 12.48
C VAL A 168 -27.54 2.07 12.65
N GLY A 169 -26.27 2.06 12.20
CA GLY A 169 -25.45 0.85 12.21
C GLY A 169 -25.65 -0.05 11.00
N VAL A 170 -26.55 0.30 10.07
CA VAL A 170 -26.81 -0.46 8.85
C VAL A 170 -26.18 0.24 7.65
N THR A 171 -25.24 -0.45 7.01
CA THR A 171 -24.62 -0.03 5.75
C THR A 171 -25.02 -0.96 4.62
N SER A 172 -24.88 -0.50 3.39
CA SER A 172 -25.26 -1.25 2.18
C SER A 172 -24.07 -1.43 1.25
N ILE A 173 -24.09 -2.55 0.53
CA ILE A 173 -23.14 -2.90 -0.51
C ILE A 173 -23.81 -2.72 -1.86
N GLY A 174 -23.16 -1.95 -2.73
CA GLY A 174 -23.61 -1.71 -4.09
C GLY A 174 -22.44 -1.42 -5.03
N SER A 175 -22.70 -0.60 -6.04
CA SER A 175 -21.74 -0.25 -7.09
C SER A 175 -20.43 0.29 -6.55
N ASP A 176 -20.50 1.10 -5.49
CA ASP A 176 -19.32 1.73 -4.88
C ASP A 176 -18.39 0.70 -4.24
N PHE A 177 -18.96 -0.39 -3.70
CA PHE A 177 -18.20 -1.52 -3.18
C PHE A 177 -17.57 -2.38 -4.31
N GLY A 178 -18.04 -2.21 -5.55
CA GLY A 178 -17.59 -2.97 -6.72
C GLY A 178 -18.51 -4.15 -7.07
N ILE A 179 -19.68 -4.26 -6.44
CA ILE A 179 -20.69 -5.29 -6.76
C ILE A 179 -21.96 -4.63 -7.27
N ASP A 180 -22.25 -4.85 -8.55
CA ASP A 180 -23.47 -4.37 -9.20
C ASP A 180 -24.54 -5.47 -9.29
N GLY A 181 -25.78 -5.11 -8.96
CA GLY A 181 -26.96 -5.94 -9.21
C GLY A 181 -27.49 -6.69 -7.99
N ASN A 182 -28.34 -7.69 -8.26
CA ASN A 182 -28.99 -8.47 -7.20
C ASN A 182 -28.06 -9.56 -6.68
N ILE A 183 -27.94 -9.67 -5.36
CA ILE A 183 -27.06 -10.62 -4.67
C ILE A 183 -27.92 -11.53 -3.78
N PRO A 184 -28.64 -12.50 -4.36
CA PRO A 184 -29.53 -13.35 -3.58
C PRO A 184 -28.80 -14.42 -2.76
N GLY A 185 -27.57 -14.80 -3.11
CA GLY A 185 -26.80 -15.79 -2.37
C GLY A 185 -25.75 -15.14 -1.46
N LEU A 186 -25.64 -15.62 -0.22
CA LEU A 186 -24.63 -15.17 0.74
C LEU A 186 -24.16 -16.34 1.60
N MET A 187 -22.84 -16.48 1.75
CA MET A 187 -22.22 -17.53 2.58
C MET A 187 -20.87 -17.07 3.13
N LYS A 188 -20.48 -17.55 4.30
CA LYS A 188 -19.10 -17.55 4.78
C LYS A 188 -18.52 -18.95 4.66
N ASP A 189 -17.33 -19.09 4.10
CA ASP A 189 -16.63 -20.37 4.04
C ASP A 189 -15.80 -20.65 5.30
N SER A 190 -15.32 -21.89 5.43
CA SER A 190 -14.47 -22.38 6.51
C SER A 190 -13.12 -21.68 6.61
N LYS A 191 -12.70 -20.99 5.54
CA LYS A 191 -11.47 -20.19 5.44
C LYS A 191 -11.68 -18.74 5.86
N GLY A 192 -12.92 -18.33 6.16
CA GLY A 192 -13.28 -16.99 6.61
C GLY A 192 -13.68 -16.02 5.49
N PHE A 193 -13.73 -16.47 4.23
CA PHE A 193 -14.10 -15.64 3.10
C PHE A 193 -15.61 -15.50 2.98
N ILE A 194 -16.07 -14.31 2.58
CA ILE A 194 -17.47 -14.07 2.26
C ILE A 194 -17.69 -14.32 0.78
N TRP A 195 -18.74 -15.07 0.46
CA TRP A 195 -19.13 -15.42 -0.90
C TRP A 195 -20.50 -14.83 -1.22
N PHE A 196 -20.58 -14.19 -2.39
CA PHE A 196 -21.79 -13.62 -2.94
C PHE A 196 -22.23 -14.39 -4.18
N GLY A 197 -23.50 -14.78 -4.23
CA GLY A 197 -24.16 -15.29 -5.41
C GLY A 197 -24.84 -14.14 -6.14
N SER A 198 -24.44 -13.87 -7.38
CA SER A 198 -25.03 -12.83 -8.23
C SER A 198 -25.92 -13.44 -9.31
N SER A 199 -26.52 -12.59 -10.16
CA SER A 199 -27.32 -13.06 -11.29
C SER A 199 -26.56 -13.92 -12.31
N ASN A 200 -25.24 -13.77 -12.45
CA ASN A 200 -24.44 -14.48 -13.48
C ASN A 200 -23.03 -14.87 -13.03
N SER A 201 -22.69 -14.67 -11.75
CA SER A 201 -21.36 -14.95 -11.21
C SER A 201 -21.46 -15.32 -9.74
N ILE A 202 -20.42 -15.99 -9.25
CA ILE A 202 -20.12 -15.99 -7.83
C ILE A 202 -18.94 -15.06 -7.59
N ILE A 203 -18.95 -14.39 -6.44
CA ILE A 203 -17.95 -13.39 -6.09
C ILE A 203 -17.39 -13.79 -4.73
N LYS A 204 -16.09 -14.06 -4.68
CA LYS A 204 -15.37 -14.28 -3.43
C LYS A 204 -14.85 -12.95 -2.92
N TYR A 205 -15.00 -12.69 -1.64
CA TYR A 205 -14.47 -11.51 -0.98
C TYR A 205 -13.48 -11.92 0.11
N ASP A 206 -12.23 -11.48 -0.07
CA ASP A 206 -11.12 -11.78 0.83
C ASP A 206 -10.91 -10.75 1.96
N GLY A 207 -11.79 -9.76 2.03
CA GLY A 207 -11.65 -8.60 2.91
C GLY A 207 -10.99 -7.40 2.25
N ASN A 208 -10.43 -7.48 1.03
CA ASN A 208 -9.89 -6.31 0.32
C ASN A 208 -10.15 -6.35 -1.19
N ASN A 209 -10.24 -7.55 -1.78
CA ASN A 209 -10.48 -7.79 -3.19
C ASN A 209 -11.71 -8.67 -3.40
N LEU A 210 -12.36 -8.43 -4.53
CA LEU A 210 -13.45 -9.21 -5.08
C LEU A 210 -12.91 -10.07 -6.23
N GLU A 211 -13.07 -11.39 -6.12
CA GLU A 211 -12.72 -12.36 -7.16
C GLU A 211 -13.99 -12.86 -7.85
N PHE A 212 -14.17 -12.50 -9.12
CA PHE A 212 -15.36 -12.84 -9.90
C PHE A 212 -15.15 -14.11 -10.71
N TYR A 213 -16.09 -15.06 -10.57
CA TYR A 213 -16.19 -16.27 -11.38
C TYR A 213 -17.54 -16.28 -12.11
N GLY A 214 -17.51 -16.12 -13.44
CA GLY A 214 -18.72 -16.19 -14.27
C GLY A 214 -18.45 -16.85 -15.62
N SER A 215 -19.25 -16.51 -16.63
CA SER A 215 -19.16 -17.12 -17.97
C SER A 215 -17.77 -16.97 -18.62
N SER A 216 -17.05 -15.86 -18.38
CA SER A 216 -15.67 -15.67 -18.85
C SER A 216 -14.67 -16.66 -18.26
N GLN A 217 -14.98 -17.25 -17.10
CA GLN A 217 -14.19 -18.27 -16.40
C GLN A 217 -14.70 -19.68 -16.68
N GLY A 218 -15.58 -19.88 -17.66
CA GLY A 218 -16.14 -21.21 -17.96
C GLY A 218 -17.33 -21.60 -17.06
N LEU A 219 -17.77 -20.71 -16.17
CA LEU A 219 -18.87 -20.94 -15.25
C LEU A 219 -20.15 -20.28 -15.78
N SER A 220 -20.87 -20.98 -16.66
CA SER A 220 -22.17 -20.52 -17.18
C SER A 220 -23.24 -20.67 -16.10
N LEU A 221 -23.65 -19.56 -15.49
CA LEU A 221 -24.63 -19.51 -14.41
C LEU A 221 -25.85 -18.69 -14.81
N THR A 222 -26.98 -19.01 -14.19
CA THR A 222 -28.07 -18.06 -13.97
C THR A 222 -27.95 -17.53 -12.53
N THR A 223 -29.01 -16.95 -11.98
CA THR A 223 -29.01 -16.45 -10.61
C THR A 223 -28.57 -17.52 -9.62
N VAL A 224 -27.49 -17.25 -8.89
CA VAL A 224 -27.01 -18.13 -7.81
C VAL A 224 -27.67 -17.69 -6.52
N GLU A 225 -28.64 -18.47 -6.06
CA GLU A 225 -29.45 -18.18 -4.87
C GLU A 225 -28.88 -18.88 -3.64
N LEU A 226 -28.22 -20.03 -3.81
CA LEU A 226 -27.69 -20.81 -2.69
C LEU A 226 -26.20 -21.11 -2.87
N LEU A 227 -25.47 -20.96 -1.78
CA LEU A 227 -24.05 -21.24 -1.66
C LEU A 227 -23.85 -22.10 -0.41
N PHE A 228 -23.16 -23.22 -0.56
CA PHE A 228 -22.83 -24.10 0.57
C PHE A 228 -21.46 -24.75 0.37
N GLU A 229 -20.58 -24.67 1.38
CA GLU A 229 -19.31 -25.41 1.40
C GLU A 229 -19.50 -26.71 2.18
N ASP A 230 -19.11 -27.84 1.58
CA ASP A 230 -19.10 -29.13 2.28
C ASP A 230 -17.77 -29.41 2.99
N SER A 231 -17.77 -30.42 3.87
CA SER A 231 -16.63 -30.86 4.68
C SER A 231 -15.41 -31.32 3.87
N ARG A 232 -15.57 -31.52 2.54
CA ARG A 232 -14.51 -31.90 1.62
C ARG A 232 -13.90 -30.68 0.90
N GLY A 233 -14.43 -29.48 1.12
CA GLY A 233 -14.01 -28.25 0.44
C GLY A 233 -14.65 -28.06 -0.95
N LEU A 234 -15.76 -28.75 -1.25
CA LEU A 234 -16.54 -28.49 -2.46
C LEU A 234 -17.59 -27.43 -2.20
N TYR A 235 -17.71 -26.51 -3.16
CA TYR A 235 -18.64 -25.39 -3.11
C TYR A 235 -19.85 -25.71 -3.97
N TRP A 236 -20.96 -26.01 -3.32
CA TRP A 236 -22.24 -26.30 -3.94
C TRP A 236 -22.97 -24.99 -4.27
N LEU A 237 -23.32 -24.85 -5.53
CA LEU A 237 -24.08 -23.73 -6.08
C LEU A 237 -25.48 -24.21 -6.45
N GLY A 238 -26.50 -23.54 -5.91
CA GLY A 238 -27.89 -23.73 -6.28
C GLY A 238 -28.46 -22.49 -6.95
N GLY A 239 -29.22 -22.69 -8.02
CA GLY A 239 -30.03 -21.64 -8.63
C GLY A 239 -31.20 -22.22 -9.42
N PRO A 240 -31.98 -21.37 -10.11
CA PRO A 240 -33.12 -21.82 -10.89
C PRO A 240 -32.67 -22.81 -11.97
N ASN A 241 -33.05 -24.07 -11.81
CA ASN A 241 -32.81 -25.18 -12.72
C ASN A 241 -31.37 -25.73 -12.79
N PHE A 242 -30.50 -25.48 -11.80
CA PHE A 242 -29.17 -26.09 -11.76
C PHE A 242 -28.67 -26.37 -10.34
N ILE A 243 -27.83 -27.39 -10.25
CA ILE A 243 -26.93 -27.63 -9.11
C ILE A 243 -25.55 -27.91 -9.69
N LYS A 244 -24.54 -27.19 -9.19
CA LYS A 244 -23.14 -27.40 -9.54
C LYS A 244 -22.30 -27.51 -8.29
N ALA A 245 -21.23 -28.30 -8.33
CA ALA A 245 -20.20 -28.27 -7.31
C ALA A 245 -18.92 -27.73 -7.92
N ILE A 246 -18.19 -26.90 -7.17
CA ILE A 246 -16.91 -26.32 -7.60
C ILE A 246 -15.83 -26.79 -6.64
N ASP A 247 -14.72 -27.22 -7.23
CA ASP A 247 -13.47 -27.49 -6.55
C ASP A 247 -12.47 -26.39 -6.95
N PHE A 248 -12.31 -25.40 -6.08
CA PHE A 248 -11.38 -24.29 -6.33
C PHE A 248 -9.91 -24.73 -6.28
N GLU A 249 -9.58 -25.76 -5.51
CA GLU A 249 -8.21 -26.24 -5.38
C GLU A 249 -7.70 -26.86 -6.69
N ASN A 250 -8.59 -27.56 -7.41
CA ASN A 250 -8.29 -28.17 -8.70
C ASN A 250 -8.80 -27.35 -9.90
N SER A 251 -9.47 -26.23 -9.65
CA SER A 251 -10.11 -25.41 -10.69
C SER A 251 -11.06 -26.23 -11.56
N LEU A 252 -11.93 -27.03 -10.94
CA LEU A 252 -12.91 -27.89 -11.61
C LEU A 252 -14.34 -27.50 -11.27
N VAL A 253 -15.23 -27.61 -12.25
CA VAL A 253 -16.67 -27.44 -12.10
C VAL A 253 -17.35 -28.75 -12.44
N TYR A 254 -18.15 -29.27 -11.52
CA TYR A 254 -18.98 -30.46 -11.65
C TYR A 254 -20.43 -30.03 -11.87
N GLU A 255 -20.96 -30.26 -13.07
CA GLU A 255 -22.37 -30.03 -13.39
C GLU A 255 -23.15 -31.33 -13.24
N LEU A 256 -24.15 -31.35 -12.35
CA LEU A 256 -24.95 -32.55 -12.08
C LEU A 256 -25.90 -32.85 -13.25
N GLU A 257 -25.82 -34.07 -13.79
CA GLU A 257 -26.78 -34.62 -14.75
C GLU A 257 -27.66 -35.66 -14.05
N THR A 258 -28.96 -35.39 -13.97
CA THR A 258 -29.92 -36.25 -13.26
C THR A 258 -31.30 -36.22 -13.94
N GLY A 259 -32.03 -37.33 -13.87
CA GLY A 259 -33.43 -37.40 -14.29
C GLY A 259 -34.39 -36.81 -13.24
N PHE A 260 -33.90 -36.60 -12.02
CA PHE A 260 -34.66 -35.98 -10.94
C PHE A 260 -34.83 -34.48 -11.13
N ASP A 261 -36.01 -33.97 -10.78
CA ASP A 261 -36.30 -32.54 -10.74
C ASP A 261 -35.50 -31.91 -9.59
N VAL A 262 -34.49 -31.12 -9.94
CA VAL A 262 -33.63 -30.31 -9.06
C VAL A 262 -33.84 -28.80 -9.29
N THR A 263 -35.03 -28.45 -9.75
CA THR A 263 -35.31 -27.20 -10.46
C THR A 263 -35.42 -25.99 -9.54
N ILE A 264 -35.93 -26.18 -8.32
CA ILE A 264 -36.19 -25.11 -7.36
C ILE A 264 -35.67 -25.54 -6.00
N ASN A 265 -34.57 -24.92 -5.56
CA ASN A 265 -33.86 -25.28 -4.35
C ASN A 265 -33.95 -24.14 -3.32
N TYR A 266 -34.20 -24.45 -2.04
CA TYR A 266 -34.35 -23.45 -0.96
C TYR A 266 -33.26 -23.53 0.11
N ASP A 267 -32.62 -24.69 0.26
CA ASP A 267 -31.56 -24.90 1.25
C ASP A 267 -30.65 -26.05 0.82
N ILE A 268 -29.38 -26.00 1.23
CA ILE A 268 -28.36 -27.04 1.01
C ILE A 268 -27.60 -27.26 2.33
N LYS A 269 -27.55 -28.50 2.81
CA LYS A 269 -26.81 -28.89 4.02
C LYS A 269 -26.11 -30.23 3.85
N GLU A 270 -25.03 -30.43 4.58
CA GLU A 270 -24.34 -31.72 4.70
C GLU A 270 -24.66 -32.37 6.04
N ASP A 271 -24.99 -33.66 6.04
CA ASP A 271 -25.14 -34.43 7.27
C ASP A 271 -23.84 -35.07 7.76
N HIS A 272 -23.85 -35.63 8.97
CA HIS A 272 -22.67 -36.26 9.59
C HIS A 272 -22.12 -37.48 8.82
N GLN A 273 -22.83 -38.01 7.82
CA GLN A 273 -22.34 -39.09 6.96
C GLN A 273 -21.66 -38.56 5.68
N GLY A 274 -21.73 -37.25 5.44
CA GLY A 274 -21.19 -36.57 4.26
C GLY A 274 -22.15 -36.55 3.07
N ARG A 275 -23.46 -36.76 3.32
CA ARG A 275 -24.53 -36.71 2.31
C ARG A 275 -25.05 -35.28 2.22
N ILE A 276 -25.25 -34.80 0.99
CA ILE A 276 -25.73 -33.44 0.72
C ILE A 276 -27.25 -33.47 0.55
N TRP A 277 -27.95 -32.76 1.42
CA TRP A 277 -29.39 -32.59 1.44
C TRP A 277 -29.77 -31.28 0.77
N ILE A 278 -30.75 -31.35 -0.12
CA ILE A 278 -31.20 -30.21 -0.92
C ILE A 278 -32.72 -30.14 -0.81
N ALA A 279 -33.23 -29.03 -0.28
CA ALA A 279 -34.67 -28.79 -0.16
C ALA A 279 -35.24 -28.40 -1.52
N ASN A 280 -36.18 -29.18 -2.06
CA ASN A 280 -36.78 -28.97 -3.37
C ASN A 280 -38.29 -28.72 -3.26
N ASN A 281 -38.74 -27.55 -3.72
CA ASN A 281 -40.11 -27.10 -3.48
C ASN A 281 -41.19 -27.80 -4.35
N ARG A 282 -40.79 -28.68 -5.27
CA ARG A 282 -41.72 -29.44 -6.13
C ARG A 282 -41.86 -30.89 -5.73
N VAL A 283 -40.78 -31.49 -5.22
CA VAL A 283 -40.71 -32.95 -5.04
C VAL A 283 -40.53 -33.37 -3.57
N GLY A 284 -39.89 -32.54 -2.75
CA GLY A 284 -39.50 -32.91 -1.39
C GLY A 284 -38.04 -32.57 -1.11
N PHE A 285 -37.27 -33.56 -0.67
CA PHE A 285 -35.83 -33.40 -0.45
C PHE A 285 -35.03 -34.30 -1.38
N THR A 286 -33.95 -33.78 -1.94
CA THR A 286 -32.99 -34.53 -2.74
C THR A 286 -31.74 -34.78 -1.92
N VAL A 287 -31.24 -36.01 -1.91
CA VAL A 287 -30.05 -36.42 -1.15
C VAL A 287 -29.00 -36.94 -2.10
N ILE A 288 -27.83 -36.31 -2.12
CA ILE A 288 -26.67 -36.69 -2.92
C ILE A 288 -25.67 -37.39 -1.99
N ASP A 289 -25.38 -38.65 -2.29
CA ASP A 289 -24.36 -39.45 -1.62
C ASP A 289 -23.19 -39.69 -2.57
N LEU A 290 -22.10 -38.94 -2.36
CA LEU A 290 -20.90 -39.05 -3.18
C LEU A 290 -20.11 -40.35 -2.91
N LYS A 291 -20.27 -41.00 -1.73
CA LYS A 291 -19.57 -42.25 -1.40
C LYS A 291 -20.23 -43.43 -2.12
N GLU A 292 -21.56 -43.47 -2.11
CA GLU A 292 -22.35 -44.49 -2.80
C GLU A 292 -22.54 -44.18 -4.30
N ASN A 293 -22.13 -42.99 -4.75
CA ASN A 293 -22.35 -42.48 -6.10
C ASN A 293 -23.85 -42.49 -6.51
N THR A 294 -24.72 -42.11 -5.57
CA THR A 294 -26.17 -42.12 -5.78
C THR A 294 -26.83 -40.79 -5.45
N ILE A 295 -27.91 -40.50 -6.16
CA ILE A 295 -28.85 -39.43 -5.83
C ILE A 295 -30.19 -40.07 -5.47
N ARG A 296 -30.85 -39.56 -4.42
CA ARG A 296 -32.12 -40.08 -3.90
C ARG A 296 -33.13 -38.96 -3.68
N GLN A 297 -34.42 -39.29 -3.69
CA GLN A 297 -35.49 -38.33 -3.35
C GLN A 297 -36.36 -38.83 -2.19
N PHE A 298 -36.62 -37.94 -1.24
CA PHE A 298 -37.55 -38.14 -0.14
C PHE A 298 -38.83 -37.33 -0.39
N THR A 299 -39.93 -38.03 -0.67
CA THR A 299 -41.22 -37.42 -1.04
C THR A 299 -42.32 -37.84 -0.06
N GLN A 300 -43.55 -37.35 -0.25
CA GLN A 300 -44.71 -37.77 0.53
C GLN A 300 -44.93 -39.30 0.53
N LYS A 301 -44.55 -39.99 -0.56
CA LYS A 301 -44.66 -41.47 -0.64
C LYS A 301 -43.72 -42.18 0.34
N GLN A 302 -42.60 -41.55 0.69
CA GLN A 302 -41.61 -42.08 1.64
C GLN A 302 -41.88 -41.61 3.08
N GLY A 303 -42.89 -40.77 3.30
CA GLY A 303 -43.31 -40.34 4.63
C GLY A 303 -43.16 -38.85 4.93
N LEU A 304 -42.72 -38.03 3.96
CA LEU A 304 -42.63 -36.58 4.11
C LEU A 304 -44.02 -35.96 4.39
N ILE A 305 -44.11 -35.06 5.38
CA ILE A 305 -45.32 -34.26 5.60
C ILE A 305 -45.30 -33.00 4.75
N GLY A 306 -46.44 -32.53 4.24
CA GLY A 306 -46.50 -31.31 3.44
C GLY A 306 -45.97 -31.47 2.01
N THR A 307 -46.14 -30.42 1.20
CA THR A 307 -45.75 -30.42 -0.23
C THR A 307 -44.59 -29.46 -0.51
N LEU A 308 -44.51 -28.35 0.21
CA LEU A 308 -43.46 -27.35 0.04
C LEU A 308 -42.34 -27.64 1.03
N SER A 309 -41.15 -27.93 0.53
CA SER A 309 -39.96 -28.19 1.35
C SER A 309 -39.15 -26.92 1.47
N GLU A 310 -38.83 -26.53 2.70
CA GLU A 310 -38.27 -25.20 2.98
C GLU A 310 -36.81 -25.34 3.43
N HIS A 311 -36.54 -25.96 4.57
CA HIS A 311 -35.20 -25.99 5.16
C HIS A 311 -34.78 -27.36 5.69
N VAL A 312 -33.46 -27.53 5.81
CA VAL A 312 -32.81 -28.71 6.38
C VAL A 312 -32.00 -28.26 7.60
N PHE A 313 -32.19 -28.94 8.73
CA PHE A 313 -31.35 -28.76 9.91
C PHE A 313 -30.74 -30.10 10.33
N ILE A 314 -29.44 -30.10 10.59
CA ILE A 314 -28.69 -31.28 11.00
C ILE A 314 -28.37 -31.12 12.49
N ASP A 315 -28.83 -32.06 13.31
CA ASP A 315 -28.63 -32.02 14.76
C ASP A 315 -27.32 -32.73 15.16
N ASP A 316 -26.79 -32.39 16.33
CA ASP A 316 -25.52 -32.90 16.87
C ASP A 316 -25.52 -34.43 17.03
N ASP A 317 -26.69 -35.03 17.23
CA ASP A 317 -26.85 -36.48 17.35
C ASP A 317 -26.88 -37.21 15.99
N GLY A 318 -26.87 -36.47 14.88
CA GLY A 318 -26.96 -36.95 13.50
C GLY A 318 -28.38 -37.08 12.95
N SER A 319 -29.40 -36.64 13.70
CA SER A 319 -30.77 -36.56 13.21
C SER A 319 -30.93 -35.43 12.19
N VAL A 320 -31.79 -35.63 11.20
CA VAL A 320 -32.07 -34.64 10.15
C VAL A 320 -33.49 -34.12 10.31
N LEU A 321 -33.62 -32.83 10.61
CA LEU A 321 -34.90 -32.13 10.73
C LEU A 321 -35.22 -31.47 9.39
N LEU A 322 -36.38 -31.81 8.84
CA LEU A 322 -36.84 -31.34 7.54
C LEU A 322 -38.10 -30.51 7.75
N SER A 323 -38.05 -29.23 7.42
CA SER A 323 -39.19 -28.34 7.54
C SER A 323 -39.99 -28.26 6.24
N THR A 324 -41.31 -28.29 6.38
CA THR A 324 -42.24 -28.18 5.25
C THR A 324 -43.44 -27.33 5.61
N SER A 325 -44.21 -26.94 4.60
CA SER A 325 -45.52 -26.30 4.80
C SER A 325 -46.54 -27.18 5.54
N GLY A 326 -46.20 -28.44 5.85
CA GLY A 326 -47.06 -29.36 6.59
C GLY A 326 -46.55 -29.68 8.00
N GLY A 327 -45.47 -29.06 8.48
CA GLY A 327 -44.86 -29.36 9.78
C GLY A 327 -43.38 -29.74 9.67
N ILE A 328 -42.86 -30.46 10.67
CA ILE A 328 -41.44 -30.87 10.72
C ILE A 328 -41.35 -32.39 10.71
N ASN A 329 -40.49 -32.95 9.86
CA ASN A 329 -40.07 -34.35 9.91
C ASN A 329 -38.72 -34.43 10.63
N ILE A 330 -38.56 -35.40 11.52
CA ILE A 330 -37.32 -35.65 12.27
C ILE A 330 -36.88 -37.06 11.91
N LEU A 331 -35.86 -37.13 11.06
CA LEU A 331 -35.31 -38.38 10.56
C LEU A 331 -34.16 -38.82 11.45
N ASP A 332 -34.38 -39.89 12.20
CA ASP A 332 -33.35 -40.56 12.99
C ASP A 332 -32.92 -41.84 12.27
N PHE A 333 -31.75 -41.79 11.64
CA PHE A 333 -31.18 -42.92 10.91
C PHE A 333 -30.64 -44.03 11.82
N LYS A 334 -30.38 -43.76 13.11
CA LYS A 334 -29.89 -44.77 14.07
C LYS A 334 -31.05 -45.61 14.57
N GLU A 335 -32.15 -44.96 14.93
CA GLU A 335 -33.39 -45.61 15.38
C GLU A 335 -34.26 -46.09 14.21
N GLY A 336 -33.99 -45.62 12.98
CA GLY A 336 -34.80 -45.95 11.80
C GLY A 336 -36.21 -45.37 11.88
N THR A 337 -36.35 -44.16 12.42
CA THR A 337 -37.65 -43.51 12.65
C THR A 337 -37.75 -42.17 11.94
N ASN A 338 -38.94 -41.86 11.43
CA ASN A 338 -39.35 -40.54 10.97
C ASN A 338 -40.46 -40.04 11.91
N ARG A 339 -40.10 -39.18 12.87
CA ARG A 339 -41.08 -38.55 13.78
C ARG A 339 -41.60 -37.26 13.17
N ILE A 340 -42.88 -36.97 13.38
CA ILE A 340 -43.55 -35.82 12.76
C ILE A 340 -44.08 -34.88 13.84
N ILE A 341 -43.68 -33.61 13.76
CA ILE A 341 -44.32 -32.51 14.50
C ILE A 341 -45.34 -31.85 13.55
N PRO A 342 -46.65 -32.05 13.77
CA PRO A 342 -47.67 -31.49 12.91
C PRO A 342 -47.88 -29.98 13.22
N PRO A 343 -48.44 -29.20 12.29
CA PRO A 343 -48.48 -27.74 12.40
C PRO A 343 -49.36 -27.28 13.58
N GLU A 344 -50.34 -28.09 14.03
CA GLU A 344 -51.19 -27.76 15.17
C GLU A 344 -50.44 -27.82 16.50
N GLN A 345 -49.25 -28.44 16.56
CA GLN A 345 -48.39 -28.41 17.75
C GLN A 345 -47.56 -27.13 17.84
N LEU A 346 -47.28 -26.49 16.70
CA LEU A 346 -46.57 -25.21 16.61
C LEU A 346 -47.53 -24.03 16.76
N LEU A 347 -47.08 -22.94 17.37
CA LEU A 347 -47.84 -21.69 17.53
C LEU A 347 -47.43 -20.67 16.44
N GLY A 348 -48.37 -19.79 16.06
CA GLY A 348 -48.09 -18.72 15.09
C GLY A 348 -48.25 -19.08 13.60
N GLY A 349 -48.99 -20.15 13.26
CA GLY A 349 -49.41 -20.47 11.89
C GLY A 349 -48.42 -21.30 11.06
N ILE A 350 -48.79 -21.60 9.80
CA ILE A 350 -48.00 -22.41 8.87
C ILE A 350 -46.99 -21.53 8.14
N GLY A 351 -45.74 -21.67 8.54
CA GLY A 351 -44.52 -21.30 7.84
C GLY A 351 -43.42 -21.94 8.67
N VAL A 352 -42.62 -22.84 8.12
CA VAL A 352 -41.69 -23.61 8.95
C VAL A 352 -40.27 -23.28 8.48
N GLY A 353 -39.86 -22.09 8.90
CA GLY A 353 -38.54 -21.53 8.64
C GLY A 353 -37.43 -22.27 9.39
N LEU A 354 -36.18 -21.90 9.09
CA LEU A 354 -34.95 -22.47 9.66
C LEU A 354 -35.02 -22.76 11.17
N THR A 355 -34.38 -23.85 11.58
CA THR A 355 -34.19 -24.19 12.98
C THR A 355 -32.79 -23.79 13.42
N ALA A 356 -32.65 -23.18 14.59
CA ALA A 356 -31.37 -23.02 15.29
C ALA A 356 -31.40 -23.72 16.65
N LYS A 357 -30.25 -24.07 17.20
CA LYS A 357 -30.14 -24.72 18.51
C LYS A 357 -29.12 -23.97 19.38
N ASN A 358 -29.49 -23.60 20.60
CA ASN A 358 -28.56 -22.96 21.54
C ASN A 358 -27.70 -24.01 22.28
N ASN A 359 -26.70 -23.57 23.05
CA ASN A 359 -25.84 -24.49 23.81
C ASN A 359 -26.60 -25.18 24.95
N SER A 360 -27.70 -24.59 25.40
CA SER A 360 -28.61 -25.20 26.38
C SER A 360 -29.42 -26.36 25.80
N GLY A 361 -29.45 -26.52 24.46
CA GLY A 361 -30.13 -27.56 23.70
C GLY A 361 -31.58 -27.27 23.33
N ASP A 362 -32.03 -26.02 23.44
CA ASP A 362 -33.35 -25.58 23.00
C ASP A 362 -33.33 -25.29 21.49
N TYR A 363 -34.39 -25.69 20.79
CA TYR A 363 -34.56 -25.47 19.37
C TYR A 363 -35.44 -24.24 19.12
N PHE A 364 -34.96 -23.33 18.27
CA PHE A 364 -35.67 -22.14 17.82
C PHE A 364 -36.24 -22.44 16.44
N ILE A 365 -37.56 -22.50 16.35
CA ILE A 365 -38.30 -22.83 15.13
C ILE A 365 -39.09 -21.59 14.73
N VAL A 366 -38.81 -21.08 13.54
CA VAL A 366 -39.48 -19.90 13.00
C VAL A 366 -40.88 -20.27 12.50
N SER A 367 -41.88 -19.47 12.86
CA SER A 367 -43.23 -19.50 12.29
C SER A 367 -43.64 -18.16 11.67
N ALA A 368 -44.74 -18.16 10.90
CA ALA A 368 -45.19 -16.98 10.16
C ALA A 368 -45.47 -15.76 11.08
N GLU A 369 -45.87 -15.98 12.32
CA GLU A 369 -46.24 -14.93 13.28
C GLU A 369 -45.30 -14.85 14.50
N GLY A 370 -44.18 -15.58 14.51
CA GLY A 370 -43.25 -15.54 15.64
C GLY A 370 -42.26 -16.71 15.71
N ILE A 371 -41.69 -16.95 16.89
CA ILE A 371 -40.68 -17.98 17.14
C ILE A 371 -41.19 -18.96 18.18
N ASN A 372 -41.08 -20.25 17.88
CA ASN A 372 -41.34 -21.35 18.79
C ASN A 372 -40.01 -21.86 19.36
N ILE A 373 -39.87 -21.83 20.68
CA ILE A 373 -38.70 -22.34 21.40
C ILE A 373 -39.09 -23.69 22.02
N LEU A 374 -38.63 -24.77 21.42
CA LEU A 374 -38.78 -26.12 21.95
C LEU A 374 -37.66 -26.38 22.96
N ASN A 375 -38.02 -26.59 24.23
CA ASN A 375 -37.04 -26.85 25.28
C ASN A 375 -36.22 -28.13 25.01
N LYS A 376 -34.97 -28.19 25.46
CA LYS A 376 -34.12 -29.41 25.43
C LYS A 376 -34.80 -30.68 25.94
N GLY A 377 -35.63 -30.57 26.98
CA GLY A 377 -36.41 -31.67 27.55
C GLY A 377 -37.52 -32.18 26.63
N LYS A 378 -37.81 -31.43 25.56
CA LYS A 378 -38.84 -31.71 24.54
C LYS A 378 -40.23 -31.89 25.15
N ASP A 379 -40.52 -31.17 26.22
CA ASP A 379 -41.77 -31.26 26.99
C ASP A 379 -42.68 -30.03 26.81
N SER A 380 -42.10 -28.90 26.38
CA SER A 380 -42.83 -27.66 26.17
C SER A 380 -42.25 -26.81 25.05
N ILE A 381 -43.14 -26.03 24.42
CA ILE A 381 -42.85 -25.00 23.44
C ILE A 381 -43.24 -23.65 24.05
N THR A 382 -42.31 -22.70 24.02
CA THR A 382 -42.54 -21.30 24.36
C THR A 382 -42.63 -20.48 23.07
N PHE A 383 -43.67 -19.65 22.93
CA PHE A 383 -43.88 -18.82 21.75
C PHE A 383 -43.67 -17.34 22.05
N ILE A 384 -42.88 -16.71 21.18
CA ILE A 384 -42.63 -15.26 21.16
C ILE A 384 -43.22 -14.73 19.85
N GLY A 385 -44.29 -13.95 19.94
CA GLY A 385 -45.00 -13.40 18.78
C GLY A 385 -44.96 -11.88 18.71
N LYS A 386 -45.63 -11.33 17.69
CA LYS A 386 -45.80 -9.87 17.51
C LYS A 386 -46.41 -9.16 18.72
N GLU A 387 -47.19 -9.86 19.52
CA GLU A 387 -47.75 -9.33 20.77
C GLU A 387 -46.70 -9.07 21.85
N ASN A 388 -45.54 -9.73 21.76
CA ASN A 388 -44.43 -9.57 22.69
C ASN A 388 -43.40 -8.55 22.21
N ILE A 389 -43.25 -8.44 20.89
CA ILE A 389 -42.27 -7.60 20.19
C ILE A 389 -42.97 -6.34 19.65
N ASP A 390 -43.40 -6.34 18.38
CA ASP A 390 -44.14 -5.25 17.74
C ASP A 390 -44.98 -5.75 16.54
N GLU A 391 -45.80 -4.89 15.93
CA GLU A 391 -46.68 -5.24 14.79
C GLU A 391 -45.94 -5.63 13.49
N ASN A 392 -44.66 -5.31 13.38
CA ASN A 392 -43.78 -5.63 12.23
C ASN A 392 -43.08 -6.99 12.40
N PHE A 393 -43.11 -7.58 13.60
CA PHE A 393 -42.54 -8.90 13.90
C PHE A 393 -43.41 -10.04 13.35
N LYS A 394 -43.43 -10.19 12.02
CA LYS A 394 -44.19 -11.19 11.25
C LYS A 394 -43.47 -11.51 9.94
N GLY A 395 -43.83 -12.61 9.30
CA GLY A 395 -43.20 -13.06 8.05
C GLY A 395 -41.72 -13.39 8.24
N LEU A 396 -41.39 -14.03 9.35
CA LEU A 396 -40.03 -14.43 9.70
C LEU A 396 -39.54 -15.54 8.76
N LEU A 397 -38.28 -15.45 8.32
CA LEU A 397 -37.73 -16.34 7.31
C LEU A 397 -36.54 -17.16 7.81
N GLN A 398 -35.69 -16.53 8.60
CA GLN A 398 -34.47 -17.14 9.12
C GLN A 398 -34.26 -16.75 10.57
N VAL A 399 -33.74 -17.70 11.35
CA VAL A 399 -33.19 -17.47 12.68
C VAL A 399 -31.73 -17.91 12.71
N VAL A 400 -30.87 -17.08 13.29
CA VAL A 400 -29.48 -17.41 13.61
C VAL A 400 -29.17 -16.96 15.04
N LEU A 401 -28.21 -17.61 15.68
CA LEU A 401 -27.77 -17.25 17.03
C LEU A 401 -26.38 -16.61 16.95
N ASP A 402 -26.15 -15.53 17.68
CA ASP A 402 -24.81 -14.98 17.86
C ASP A 402 -24.03 -15.70 18.98
N GLU A 403 -22.77 -15.32 19.19
CA GLU A 403 -21.89 -15.92 20.21
C GLU A 403 -22.41 -15.76 21.64
N ASN A 404 -23.24 -14.75 21.90
CA ASN A 404 -23.87 -14.49 23.19
C ASN A 404 -25.22 -15.21 23.36
N GLU A 405 -25.63 -16.00 22.36
CA GLU A 405 -26.93 -16.67 22.24
C GLU A 405 -28.12 -15.69 22.08
N ASN A 406 -27.89 -14.48 21.57
CA ASN A 406 -29.00 -13.63 21.13
C ASN A 406 -29.59 -14.17 19.83
N VAL A 407 -30.90 -14.03 19.70
CA VAL A 407 -31.67 -14.55 18.58
C VAL A 407 -31.78 -13.47 17.51
N TRP A 408 -31.24 -13.73 16.33
CA TRP A 408 -31.29 -12.84 15.18
C TRP A 408 -32.26 -13.36 14.12
N VAL A 409 -33.16 -12.49 13.67
CA VAL A 409 -34.33 -12.89 12.88
C VAL A 409 -34.58 -11.93 11.74
N GLY A 410 -34.56 -12.42 10.51
CA GLY A 410 -34.92 -11.65 9.32
C GLY A 410 -36.40 -11.80 8.97
N THR A 411 -37.04 -10.72 8.51
CA THR A 411 -38.43 -10.71 8.03
C THR A 411 -38.55 -10.48 6.52
N ASP A 412 -39.68 -10.88 5.95
CA ASP A 412 -40.05 -10.65 4.55
C ASP A 412 -40.33 -9.17 4.21
N PHE A 413 -40.54 -8.35 5.24
CA PHE A 413 -40.80 -6.91 5.12
C PHE A 413 -39.56 -6.02 5.21
N GLY A 414 -38.35 -6.61 5.28
CA GLY A 414 -37.08 -5.86 5.30
C GLY A 414 -36.65 -5.39 6.70
N TYR A 415 -37.20 -5.98 7.75
CA TYR A 415 -36.78 -5.77 9.13
C TYR A 415 -35.89 -6.92 9.60
N LEU A 416 -34.95 -6.60 10.47
CA LEU A 416 -34.08 -7.54 11.16
C LEU A 416 -34.22 -7.31 12.66
N TYR A 417 -34.38 -8.36 13.43
CA TYR A 417 -34.53 -8.29 14.88
C TYR A 417 -33.37 -8.98 15.58
N LYS A 418 -32.85 -8.35 16.64
CA LYS A 418 -31.95 -8.93 17.64
C LYS A 418 -32.73 -9.08 18.94
N ILE A 419 -32.86 -10.28 19.48
CA ILE A 419 -33.64 -10.56 20.68
C ILE A 419 -32.73 -11.18 21.74
N ASP A 420 -32.54 -10.48 22.85
CA ASP A 420 -31.88 -11.00 24.04
C ASP A 420 -32.95 -11.49 25.02
N ILE A 421 -33.22 -12.80 24.97
CA ILE A 421 -34.23 -13.45 25.80
C ILE A 421 -33.84 -13.39 27.29
N LYS A 422 -32.54 -13.40 27.62
CA LYS A 422 -32.06 -13.40 29.01
C LYS A 422 -32.28 -12.04 29.67
N LYS A 423 -32.05 -10.95 28.93
CA LYS A 423 -32.31 -9.58 29.38
C LYS A 423 -33.75 -9.12 29.14
N ASN A 424 -34.55 -9.91 28.44
CA ASN A 424 -35.93 -9.60 28.06
C ASN A 424 -36.02 -8.30 27.24
N VAL A 425 -35.10 -8.11 26.30
CA VAL A 425 -35.06 -6.95 25.40
C VAL A 425 -34.90 -7.39 23.95
N TYR A 426 -35.36 -6.55 23.01
CA TYR A 426 -35.15 -6.73 21.59
C TYR A 426 -34.74 -5.40 20.94
N ARG A 427 -34.14 -5.48 19.75
CA ARG A 427 -33.86 -4.33 18.89
C ARG A 427 -34.28 -4.67 17.48
N SER A 428 -34.94 -3.74 16.79
CA SER A 428 -35.27 -3.86 15.37
C SER A 428 -34.34 -2.98 14.53
N TYR A 429 -33.99 -3.47 13.36
CA TYR A 429 -33.18 -2.79 12.36
C TYR A 429 -33.98 -2.75 11.06
N THR A 430 -34.19 -1.56 10.52
CA THR A 430 -34.81 -1.33 9.22
C THR A 430 -33.72 -1.35 8.16
N LEU A 431 -33.70 -2.37 7.28
CA LEU A 431 -32.69 -2.47 6.23
C LEU A 431 -33.04 -1.60 5.01
N ASP A 432 -34.30 -1.54 4.59
CA ASP A 432 -34.79 -0.60 3.56
C ASP A 432 -36.27 -0.23 3.81
N PRO A 433 -36.61 1.06 4.02
CA PRO A 433 -37.99 1.47 4.31
C PRO A 433 -38.89 1.51 3.07
N ARG A 434 -38.35 1.32 1.85
CA ARG A 434 -39.14 1.21 0.62
C ARG A 434 -39.72 -0.20 0.52
N GLN A 435 -40.81 -0.40 1.26
CA GLN A 435 -41.55 -1.64 1.51
C GLN A 435 -41.44 -2.76 0.45
N ALA A 436 -41.24 -3.97 1.00
CA ALA A 436 -41.22 -5.33 0.42
C ALA A 436 -39.89 -5.80 -0.20
N ARG A 437 -38.96 -6.22 0.68
CA ARG A 437 -37.74 -6.96 0.32
C ARG A 437 -37.44 -8.02 1.38
N VAL A 438 -37.22 -9.25 0.92
CA VAL A 438 -37.13 -10.47 1.74
C VAL A 438 -35.70 -10.64 2.26
N VAL A 439 -35.51 -10.63 3.59
CA VAL A 439 -34.22 -10.99 4.24
C VAL A 439 -34.11 -12.51 4.29
N TYR A 440 -33.15 -13.07 3.56
CA TYR A 440 -33.13 -14.51 3.30
C TYR A 440 -31.87 -15.21 3.79
N HIS A 441 -30.77 -14.45 3.90
CA HIS A 441 -29.50 -14.96 4.42
C HIS A 441 -28.89 -14.00 5.43
N LEU A 442 -28.62 -14.52 6.62
CA LEU A 442 -27.92 -13.89 7.72
C LEU A 442 -26.61 -14.65 7.94
N VAL A 443 -25.48 -13.95 7.81
CA VAL A 443 -24.14 -14.51 7.95
C VAL A 443 -23.33 -13.65 8.90
N PHE A 444 -22.88 -14.25 10.00
CA PHE A 444 -21.90 -13.62 10.89
C PHE A 444 -20.50 -13.73 10.29
N ASP A 445 -19.79 -12.61 10.23
CA ASP A 445 -18.42 -12.60 9.73
C ASP A 445 -17.38 -13.02 10.79
N GLY A 446 -17.75 -13.01 12.07
CA GLY A 446 -16.88 -13.31 13.21
C GLY A 446 -16.08 -12.12 13.74
N ASN A 447 -16.38 -10.89 13.29
CA ASN A 447 -15.72 -9.63 13.68
C ASN A 447 -16.77 -8.55 14.00
N ASP A 448 -17.79 -8.91 14.78
CA ASP A 448 -18.85 -8.00 15.20
C ASP A 448 -19.70 -7.40 14.07
N GLN A 449 -19.79 -8.05 12.90
CA GLN A 449 -20.76 -7.67 11.87
C GLN A 449 -21.67 -8.83 11.45
N LEU A 450 -22.92 -8.47 11.13
CA LEU A 450 -23.88 -9.37 10.54
C LEU A 450 -24.22 -8.92 9.12
N TRP A 451 -24.03 -9.83 8.17
CA TRP A 451 -24.31 -9.61 6.77
C TRP A 451 -25.71 -10.15 6.45
N ALA A 452 -26.58 -9.28 5.96
CA ALA A 452 -27.96 -9.56 5.63
C ALA A 452 -28.21 -9.40 4.11
N GLY A 453 -28.46 -10.52 3.42
CA GLY A 453 -28.79 -10.54 1.99
C GLY A 453 -30.29 -10.37 1.73
N LEU A 454 -30.64 -9.47 0.81
CA LEU A 454 -32.02 -9.28 0.34
C LEU A 454 -32.25 -9.94 -1.03
N VAL A 455 -33.34 -10.71 -1.16
CA VAL A 455 -33.64 -11.49 -2.38
C VAL A 455 -34.08 -10.62 -3.55
N VAL A 456 -34.84 -9.55 -3.29
CA VAL A 456 -35.49 -8.75 -4.34
C VAL A 456 -35.02 -7.30 -4.28
N GLY A 457 -34.17 -6.91 -5.23
CA GLY A 457 -33.81 -5.53 -5.53
C GLY A 457 -32.93 -4.81 -4.49
N GLY A 458 -32.45 -5.53 -3.47
CA GLY A 458 -31.94 -4.94 -2.23
C GLY A 458 -30.43 -4.87 -2.03
N GLY A 459 -29.64 -5.69 -2.71
CA GLY A 459 -28.21 -5.80 -2.38
C GLY A 459 -27.97 -6.50 -1.04
N VAL A 460 -26.77 -6.31 -0.48
CA VAL A 460 -26.37 -6.86 0.83
C VAL A 460 -26.23 -5.72 1.83
N PHE A 461 -26.76 -5.91 3.03
CA PHE A 461 -26.61 -4.97 4.13
C PHE A 461 -25.64 -5.53 5.16
N VAL A 462 -24.86 -4.66 5.78
CA VAL A 462 -23.94 -5.00 6.86
C VAL A 462 -24.37 -4.24 8.09
N VAL A 463 -24.71 -4.97 9.15
CA VAL A 463 -25.18 -4.47 10.43
C VAL A 463 -24.05 -4.58 11.44
N ASP A 464 -23.69 -3.45 12.05
CA ASP A 464 -22.73 -3.39 13.15
C ASP A 464 -23.36 -3.94 14.44
N LEU A 465 -22.79 -5.02 14.97
CA LEU A 465 -23.32 -5.70 16.16
C LEU A 465 -23.06 -4.95 17.47
N LYS A 466 -22.11 -4.01 17.45
CA LYS A 466 -21.73 -3.15 18.57
C LYS A 466 -22.53 -1.85 18.64
N ASP A 467 -23.37 -1.57 17.63
CA ASP A 467 -24.21 -0.37 17.55
C ASP A 467 -23.43 0.96 17.66
N THR A 468 -22.16 0.96 17.24
CA THR A 468 -21.22 2.09 17.41
C THR A 468 -21.22 3.11 16.27
N GLN A 469 -22.07 2.93 15.25
CA GLN A 469 -22.11 3.87 14.14
C GLN A 469 -22.85 5.16 14.49
N PRO A 470 -22.39 6.32 13.98
CA PRO A 470 -23.10 7.58 14.13
C PRO A 470 -24.56 7.53 13.62
N ALA A 471 -25.50 7.95 14.46
CA ALA A 471 -26.89 8.15 14.10
C ALA A 471 -27.10 9.53 13.46
N ASN A 472 -27.92 9.63 12.42
CA ASN A 472 -28.32 10.92 11.85
C ASN A 472 -29.82 11.16 12.06
N ILE A 473 -30.14 12.38 12.48
CA ILE A 473 -31.49 12.88 12.69
C ILE A 473 -31.72 13.99 11.66
N THR A 474 -32.72 13.79 10.81
CA THR A 474 -33.05 14.69 9.68
C THR A 474 -34.51 15.16 9.80
N PRO A 475 -34.96 16.10 8.95
CA PRO A 475 -36.36 16.53 8.96
C PRO A 475 -37.37 15.41 8.71
N GLU A 476 -37.00 14.38 7.92
CA GLU A 476 -37.82 13.19 7.73
C GLU A 476 -38.03 12.38 9.02
N ARG A 477 -37.13 12.55 10.01
CA ARG A 477 -37.22 11.94 11.35
C ARG A 477 -37.76 12.92 12.41
N GLY A 478 -38.34 14.03 11.99
CA GLY A 478 -39.06 14.98 12.86
C GLY A 478 -38.26 16.19 13.32
N LEU A 479 -37.01 16.36 12.88
CA LEU A 479 -36.23 17.58 13.14
C LEU A 479 -36.87 18.78 12.42
N GLY A 480 -36.96 19.95 13.05
CA GLY A 480 -37.60 21.11 12.46
C GLY A 480 -36.82 21.70 11.28
N ASP A 481 -35.49 21.73 11.37
CA ASP A 481 -34.60 22.21 10.31
C ASP A 481 -33.22 21.52 10.41
N PRO A 482 -32.62 21.10 9.29
CA PRO A 482 -31.35 20.37 9.30
C PRO A 482 -30.12 21.23 9.62
N ASN A 483 -30.21 22.56 9.54
CA ASN A 483 -29.11 23.47 9.89
C ASN A 483 -29.04 23.60 11.42
N VAL A 484 -28.30 22.70 12.07
CA VAL A 484 -28.14 22.70 13.54
C VAL A 484 -26.89 23.48 13.93
N TRP A 485 -27.09 24.55 14.69
CA TRP A 485 -25.99 25.45 15.07
C TRP A 485 -25.73 25.50 16.57
N GLY A 486 -26.58 24.86 17.39
CA GLY A 486 -26.37 24.77 18.82
C GLY A 486 -27.06 23.55 19.41
N THR A 487 -26.41 22.87 20.34
CA THR A 487 -27.02 21.79 21.12
C THR A 487 -26.79 22.01 22.61
N LEU A 488 -27.77 21.65 23.42
CA LEU A 488 -27.74 21.86 24.86
C LEU A 488 -28.35 20.66 25.57
N GLN A 489 -27.57 20.04 26.46
CA GLN A 489 -28.10 19.14 27.48
C GLN A 489 -28.69 19.97 28.61
N ALA A 490 -30.01 20.00 28.74
CA ALA A 490 -30.67 20.70 29.82
C ALA A 490 -30.80 19.83 31.09
N GLN A 491 -30.93 20.49 32.24
CA GLN A 491 -31.15 19.87 33.56
C GLN A 491 -32.45 19.05 33.65
N ASP A 492 -33.42 19.29 32.76
CA ASP A 492 -34.65 18.51 32.65
C ASP A 492 -34.47 17.20 31.88
N ARG A 493 -33.21 16.80 31.63
CA ARG A 493 -32.78 15.63 30.84
C ARG A 493 -33.14 15.66 29.36
N LYS A 494 -33.78 16.73 28.89
CA LYS A 494 -34.12 16.90 27.47
C LYS A 494 -32.96 17.52 26.71
N LYS A 495 -32.87 17.17 25.43
CA LYS A 495 -31.93 17.77 24.49
C LYS A 495 -32.61 18.93 23.78
N TRP A 496 -32.03 20.11 23.90
CA TRP A 496 -32.49 21.32 23.23
C TRP A 496 -31.56 21.60 22.06
N ILE A 497 -32.11 21.75 20.86
CA ILE A 497 -31.38 21.85 19.60
C ILE A 497 -31.78 23.16 18.93
N GLY A 498 -30.83 24.07 18.77
CA GLY A 498 -31.00 25.34 18.06
C GLY A 498 -30.78 25.14 16.57
N THR A 499 -31.79 25.44 15.77
CA THR A 499 -31.78 25.30 14.31
C THR A 499 -32.08 26.62 13.61
N TYR A 500 -31.96 26.67 12.29
CA TYR A 500 -32.41 27.83 11.52
C TYR A 500 -33.94 27.94 11.43
N GLY A 501 -34.65 26.83 11.67
CA GLY A 501 -36.10 26.77 11.69
C GLY A 501 -36.72 27.07 13.05
N GLY A 502 -35.98 26.94 14.15
CA GLY A 502 -36.51 27.16 15.49
C GLY A 502 -35.64 26.53 16.57
N ILE A 503 -36.29 25.99 17.59
CA ILE A 503 -35.68 25.19 18.64
C ILE A 503 -36.41 23.86 18.71
N ASP A 504 -35.69 22.76 18.46
CA ASP A 504 -36.20 21.40 18.62
C ASP A 504 -35.88 20.88 20.03
N ILE A 505 -36.83 20.18 20.64
CA ILE A 505 -36.72 19.63 21.98
C ILE A 505 -36.92 18.12 21.87
N ILE A 506 -35.86 17.40 22.11
CA ILE A 506 -35.80 15.94 22.03
C ILE A 506 -35.87 15.36 23.44
N ASP A 507 -36.88 14.53 23.67
CA ASP A 507 -37.05 13.73 24.87
C ASP A 507 -36.77 12.26 24.55
N LEU A 508 -35.71 11.73 25.17
CA LEU A 508 -35.27 10.35 24.98
C LEU A 508 -36.10 9.35 25.79
N GLU A 509 -36.72 9.78 26.89
CA GLU A 509 -37.58 8.92 27.72
C GLU A 509 -38.96 8.79 27.07
N ASP A 510 -39.54 9.91 26.64
CA ASP A 510 -40.86 9.96 26.01
C ASP A 510 -40.83 9.61 24.50
N LYS A 511 -39.65 9.33 23.94
CA LYS A 511 -39.43 9.08 22.51
C LYS A 511 -40.14 10.12 21.63
N SER A 512 -39.89 11.40 21.90
CA SER A 512 -40.58 12.49 21.20
C SER A 512 -39.69 13.67 20.84
N ILE A 513 -40.01 14.31 19.72
CA ILE A 513 -39.42 15.58 19.29
C ILE A 513 -40.52 16.63 19.15
N LYS A 514 -40.29 17.80 19.76
CA LYS A 514 -41.20 18.95 19.74
C LYS A 514 -40.48 20.15 19.13
N HIS A 515 -41.15 20.85 18.22
CA HIS A 515 -40.59 22.01 17.53
C HIS A 515 -41.16 23.32 18.08
N LEU A 516 -40.30 24.31 18.34
CA LEU A 516 -40.67 25.67 18.71
C LEU A 516 -40.21 26.68 17.65
N ASP A 517 -41.15 27.49 17.16
CA ASP A 517 -40.87 28.58 16.22
C ASP A 517 -41.52 29.92 16.68
N VAL A 518 -41.53 30.92 15.79
CA VAL A 518 -42.18 32.22 16.00
C VAL A 518 -43.70 32.12 16.23
N GLU A 519 -44.39 31.13 15.68
CA GLU A 519 -45.80 30.86 15.96
C GLU A 519 -45.98 30.42 17.42
N GLN A 520 -45.14 29.50 17.91
CA GLN A 520 -45.17 29.08 19.33
C GLN A 520 -44.61 30.14 20.30
N GLY A 521 -43.97 31.19 19.79
CA GLY A 521 -43.72 32.43 20.52
C GLY A 521 -42.27 32.85 20.65
N LEU A 522 -41.35 32.20 19.93
CA LEU A 522 -39.98 32.69 19.77
C LEU A 522 -39.94 34.07 19.11
N LEU A 523 -38.84 34.80 19.35
CA LEU A 523 -38.60 36.11 18.74
C LEU A 523 -38.23 35.99 17.25
N ASP A 524 -37.45 34.98 16.89
CA ASP A 524 -37.01 34.64 15.54
C ASP A 524 -36.81 33.12 15.45
N ASN A 525 -36.87 32.56 14.25
CA ASN A 525 -36.68 31.13 14.01
C ASN A 525 -35.20 30.74 14.05
N ARG A 526 -34.31 31.63 13.59
CA ARG A 526 -32.87 31.36 13.58
C ARG A 526 -32.29 31.43 14.99
N ASN A 527 -32.23 30.30 15.67
CA ASN A 527 -31.69 30.18 17.02
C ASN A 527 -30.37 29.41 16.94
N SER A 528 -29.25 30.13 16.83
CA SER A 528 -27.97 29.53 16.53
C SER A 528 -27.25 28.96 17.75
N GLN A 529 -27.66 29.33 18.96
CA GLN A 529 -26.99 28.94 20.20
C GLN A 529 -28.07 28.81 21.29
N LEU A 530 -27.77 28.03 22.34
CA LEU A 530 -28.66 27.84 23.47
C LEU A 530 -27.87 27.89 24.77
N TYR A 531 -28.48 28.38 25.84
CA TYR A 531 -27.89 28.38 27.17
C TYR A 531 -28.96 28.16 28.23
N GLN A 532 -28.65 27.39 29.27
CA GLN A 532 -29.51 27.25 30.44
C GLN A 532 -28.92 28.04 31.61
N SER A 533 -29.69 28.98 32.16
CA SER A 533 -29.33 29.67 33.40
C SER A 533 -29.56 28.78 34.62
N SER A 534 -28.89 29.10 35.73
CA SER A 534 -28.92 28.39 36.99
C SER A 534 -30.30 28.24 37.62
N ASP A 535 -31.26 29.08 37.24
CA ASP A 535 -32.66 29.03 37.64
C ASP A 535 -33.55 28.17 36.71
N GLY A 536 -32.97 27.56 35.68
CA GLY A 536 -33.61 26.64 34.76
C GLY A 536 -34.21 27.27 33.50
N ARG A 537 -34.11 28.60 33.30
CA ARG A 537 -34.59 29.25 32.05
C ARG A 537 -33.66 28.92 30.88
N ILE A 538 -34.24 28.72 29.70
CA ILE A 538 -33.49 28.48 28.45
C ILE A 538 -33.44 29.76 27.64
N TRP A 539 -32.25 30.14 27.20
CA TRP A 539 -31.98 31.34 26.41
C TRP A 539 -31.63 30.92 24.98
N GLY A 540 -32.46 31.31 24.01
CA GLY A 540 -32.23 31.11 22.58
C GLY A 540 -31.76 32.40 21.91
N TYR A 541 -30.62 32.33 21.20
CA TYR A 541 -30.00 33.50 20.58
C TYR A 541 -30.33 33.59 19.11
N SER A 542 -30.85 34.74 18.70
CA SER A 542 -31.11 35.06 17.31
C SER A 542 -30.12 36.12 16.83
N PRO A 543 -29.06 35.75 16.06
CA PRO A 543 -27.91 36.60 15.79
C PRO A 543 -28.20 37.96 15.13
N SER A 544 -29.39 38.14 14.54
CA SER A 544 -29.78 39.38 13.86
C SER A 544 -30.95 40.12 14.53
N VAL A 545 -31.62 39.50 15.51
CA VAL A 545 -32.90 39.98 16.04
C VAL A 545 -32.85 40.21 17.55
N GLY A 546 -32.22 39.32 18.32
CA GLY A 546 -32.21 39.42 19.78
C GLY A 546 -32.17 38.07 20.49
N ILE A 547 -32.85 37.98 21.62
CA ILE A 547 -32.86 36.80 22.51
C ILE A 547 -34.30 36.41 22.87
N SER A 548 -34.58 35.11 22.82
CA SER A 548 -35.80 34.51 23.39
C SER A 548 -35.47 33.83 24.71
N ILE A 549 -36.20 34.13 25.78
CA ILE A 549 -36.02 33.48 27.09
C ILE A 549 -37.25 32.65 27.39
N ILE A 550 -37.07 31.34 27.44
CA ILE A 550 -38.10 30.33 27.68
C ILE A 550 -38.10 30.00 29.17
N ASP A 551 -39.16 30.44 29.85
CA ASP A 551 -39.38 30.23 31.28
C ASP A 551 -40.50 29.21 31.47
N GLN A 552 -40.09 27.95 31.70
CA GLN A 552 -41.02 26.83 31.88
C GLN A 552 -41.82 26.96 33.20
N GLN A 553 -41.21 27.53 34.26
CA GLN A 553 -41.83 27.66 35.58
C GLN A 553 -42.96 28.70 35.56
N ASN A 554 -42.70 29.86 34.95
CA ASN A 554 -43.69 30.93 34.82
C ASN A 554 -44.56 30.80 33.56
N ARG A 555 -44.33 29.77 32.74
CA ARG A 555 -45.10 29.46 31.52
C ARG A 555 -45.11 30.64 30.53
N ARG A 556 -43.94 31.23 30.29
CA ARG A 556 -43.76 32.42 29.44
C ARG A 556 -42.53 32.30 28.55
N ILE A 557 -42.63 32.86 27.34
CA ILE A 557 -41.47 33.19 26.51
C ILE A 557 -41.33 34.71 26.47
N TYR A 558 -40.20 35.24 26.96
CA TYR A 558 -39.85 36.66 26.88
C TYR A 558 -39.04 36.92 25.61
N ARG A 559 -39.32 38.05 24.94
CA ARG A 559 -38.74 38.40 23.64
C ARG A 559 -37.97 39.70 23.73
N LEU A 560 -36.65 39.60 23.74
CA LEU A 560 -35.74 40.73 23.93
C LEU A 560 -35.12 41.11 22.58
N SER A 561 -35.72 42.09 21.90
CA SER A 561 -35.21 42.67 20.66
C SER A 561 -33.88 43.41 20.89
N ASN A 562 -32.90 43.18 20.03
CA ASN A 562 -31.60 43.86 20.09
C ASN A 562 -31.70 45.39 20.07
N LYS A 563 -32.69 45.96 19.37
CA LYS A 563 -32.93 47.41 19.31
C LYS A 563 -33.36 47.99 20.66
N ASP A 564 -34.17 47.23 21.39
CA ASP A 564 -34.78 47.68 22.64
C ASP A 564 -33.90 47.36 23.85
N PHE A 565 -33.06 46.33 23.74
CA PHE A 565 -32.25 45.80 24.83
C PHE A 565 -30.75 46.10 24.69
N LEU A 566 -30.19 46.00 23.47
CA LEU A 566 -28.75 46.10 23.21
C LEU A 566 -28.38 47.31 22.33
N ASN A 567 -29.29 48.30 22.24
CA ASN A 567 -29.12 49.49 21.39
C ASN A 567 -28.76 49.14 19.93
N GLY A 568 -29.33 48.05 19.41
CA GLY A 568 -29.11 47.54 18.06
C GLY A 568 -27.88 46.64 17.88
N ALA A 569 -27.10 46.38 18.94
CA ALA A 569 -26.00 45.43 18.89
C ALA A 569 -26.52 43.99 18.86
N ASN A 570 -25.88 43.15 18.04
CA ASN A 570 -26.35 41.79 17.79
C ASN A 570 -25.71 40.82 18.76
N PRO A 571 -26.49 40.06 19.56
CA PRO A 571 -25.94 39.09 20.48
C PRO A 571 -25.20 37.98 19.72
N SER A 572 -24.10 37.47 20.29
CA SER A 572 -23.34 36.36 19.71
C SER A 572 -23.12 35.19 20.66
N HIS A 573 -22.83 35.46 21.94
CA HIS A 573 -22.64 34.42 22.96
C HIS A 573 -22.94 34.98 24.34
N LEU A 574 -23.46 34.17 25.27
CA LEU A 574 -23.83 34.59 26.61
C LEU A 574 -23.49 33.51 27.64
N ILE A 575 -22.99 33.97 28.78
CA ILE A 575 -22.72 33.13 29.95
C ILE A 575 -23.31 33.76 31.21
N GLU A 576 -23.75 32.94 32.15
CA GLU A 576 -24.08 33.40 33.50
C GLU A 576 -22.80 33.57 34.33
N TRP A 577 -22.58 34.79 34.79
CA TRP A 577 -21.41 35.15 35.59
C TRP A 577 -21.63 34.86 37.07
N GLU A 578 -22.77 35.34 37.58
CA GLU A 578 -23.32 35.10 38.91
C GLU A 578 -24.82 34.88 38.74
N ALA A 579 -25.50 34.33 39.74
CA ALA A 579 -26.94 34.10 39.68
C ALA A 579 -27.69 35.38 39.21
N ASN A 580 -28.40 35.28 38.08
CA ASN A 580 -29.13 36.37 37.42
C ASN A 580 -28.27 37.53 36.87
N LYS A 581 -26.95 37.35 36.74
CA LYS A 581 -26.02 38.32 36.16
C LYS A 581 -25.29 37.67 34.99
N PHE A 582 -25.50 38.18 33.79
CA PHE A 582 -25.05 37.58 32.55
C PHE A 582 -24.02 38.45 31.85
N LEU A 583 -23.03 37.83 31.23
CA LEU A 583 -22.14 38.45 30.26
C LEU A 583 -22.59 38.07 28.86
N LEU A 584 -22.74 39.06 27.99
CA LEU A 584 -23.15 38.91 26.60
C LEU A 584 -22.10 39.51 25.68
N GLY A 585 -21.55 38.71 24.78
CA GLY A 585 -20.76 39.18 23.66
C GLY A 585 -21.63 39.56 22.47
N THR A 586 -21.15 40.47 21.63
CA THR A 586 -21.83 40.86 20.39
C THR A 586 -20.99 40.66 19.14
N THR A 587 -21.66 40.61 17.99
CA THR A 587 -20.99 40.53 16.68
C THR A 587 -20.16 41.78 16.35
N GLN A 588 -20.44 42.90 17.04
CA GLN A 588 -19.73 44.17 16.89
C GLN A 588 -18.58 44.33 17.91
N GLY A 589 -18.29 43.33 18.74
CA GLY A 589 -17.19 43.38 19.71
C GLY A 589 -17.49 44.18 20.97
N GLN A 590 -18.77 44.30 21.32
CA GLN A 590 -19.20 44.83 22.61
C GLN A 590 -19.43 43.68 23.58
N ILE A 591 -19.07 43.89 24.84
CA ILE A 591 -19.44 43.00 25.94
C ILE A 591 -20.44 43.75 26.81
N PHE A 592 -21.60 43.16 27.03
CA PHE A 592 -22.62 43.66 27.96
C PHE A 592 -22.61 42.82 29.24
N ILE A 593 -22.78 43.47 30.38
CA ILE A 593 -23.10 42.85 31.66
C ILE A 593 -24.53 43.21 31.97
N ILE A 594 -25.38 42.19 32.05
CA ILE A 594 -26.81 42.27 32.28
C ILE A 594 -27.06 41.76 33.69
N ASP A 595 -27.49 42.63 34.60
CA ASP A 595 -27.87 42.25 35.96
C ASP A 595 -29.38 42.33 36.09
N LEU A 596 -30.05 41.17 36.10
CA LEU A 596 -31.50 41.09 36.22
C LEU A 596 -31.98 41.34 37.65
N ASN A 597 -31.11 41.20 38.68
CA ASN A 597 -31.49 41.50 40.06
C ASN A 597 -31.61 43.02 40.27
N ASN A 598 -30.66 43.76 39.72
CA ASN A 598 -30.59 45.22 39.85
C ASN A 598 -31.22 45.97 38.68
N ASN A 599 -31.73 45.24 37.67
CA ASN A 599 -32.18 45.79 36.40
C ASN A 599 -31.16 46.79 35.83
N SER A 600 -29.89 46.39 35.77
CA SER A 600 -28.82 47.24 35.25
C SER A 600 -28.14 46.60 34.05
N LEU A 601 -27.76 47.44 33.09
CA LEU A 601 -27.05 47.04 31.89
C LEU A 601 -25.85 47.97 31.71
N ARG A 602 -24.65 47.40 31.65
CA ARG A 602 -23.44 48.15 31.28
C ARG A 602 -22.72 47.45 30.15
N SER A 603 -22.11 48.21 29.25
CA SER A 603 -21.35 47.68 28.13
C SER A 603 -19.93 48.18 28.12
N VAL A 604 -19.03 47.41 27.53
CA VAL A 604 -17.68 47.84 27.19
C VAL A 604 -17.39 47.51 25.72
N GLN A 605 -16.84 48.48 24.98
CA GLN A 605 -16.45 48.30 23.58
C GLN A 605 -14.96 47.98 23.51
N ILE A 606 -14.60 46.92 22.80
CA ILE A 606 -13.20 46.59 22.53
C ILE A 606 -12.74 47.42 21.31
N ASN A 607 -12.10 48.56 21.56
CA ASN A 607 -11.59 49.48 20.53
C ASN A 607 -10.13 49.16 20.19
N GLU A 608 -9.89 48.34 19.16
CA GLU A 608 -8.58 48.21 18.50
C GLU A 608 -8.67 48.88 17.11
N PRO A 609 -7.66 49.64 16.66
CA PRO A 609 -7.79 50.58 15.55
C PRO A 609 -7.97 49.99 14.14
N SER A 610 -8.10 48.67 13.94
CA SER A 610 -8.09 48.09 12.59
C SER A 610 -8.98 46.88 12.24
N THR A 611 -9.80 46.29 13.13
CA THR A 611 -10.56 45.07 12.76
C THR A 611 -11.93 44.93 13.40
N THR A 612 -12.80 44.14 12.76
CA THR A 612 -14.13 43.79 13.26
C THR A 612 -14.04 42.69 14.31
N ASN A 613 -14.29 43.00 15.58
CA ASN A 613 -14.05 42.08 16.69
C ASN A 613 -15.30 41.26 17.07
N ARG A 614 -15.89 40.49 16.14
CA ARG A 614 -16.99 39.56 16.51
C ARG A 614 -16.52 38.63 17.62
N ILE A 615 -17.25 38.63 18.73
CA ILE A 615 -17.03 37.72 19.85
C ILE A 615 -17.71 36.39 19.50
N TYR A 616 -16.95 35.31 19.50
CA TYR A 616 -17.49 33.97 19.26
C TYR A 616 -17.85 33.28 20.58
N GLU A 617 -17.01 33.44 21.59
CA GLU A 617 -17.17 32.71 22.85
C GLU A 617 -16.60 33.48 24.04
N LEU A 618 -17.21 33.24 25.21
CA LEU A 618 -16.82 33.79 26.50
C LEU A 618 -16.65 32.65 27.50
N ILE A 619 -15.51 32.57 28.17
CA ILE A 619 -15.27 31.54 29.20
C ILE A 619 -14.93 32.21 30.53
N LYS A 620 -15.70 31.88 31.56
CA LYS A 620 -15.44 32.32 32.93
C LYS A 620 -14.18 31.64 33.47
N VAL A 621 -13.24 32.44 33.99
CA VAL A 621 -12.01 31.94 34.64
C VAL A 621 -12.14 31.98 36.15
N ASP A 622 -12.50 33.14 36.68
CA ASP A 622 -12.68 33.40 38.10
C ASP A 622 -13.73 34.51 38.29
N GLU A 623 -13.89 35.04 39.51
CA GLU A 623 -14.89 36.08 39.83
C GLU A 623 -14.68 37.41 39.12
N ASN A 624 -13.49 37.65 38.54
CA ASN A 624 -13.12 38.92 37.91
C ASN A 624 -12.60 38.78 36.48
N HIS A 625 -12.21 37.58 36.03
CA HIS A 625 -11.58 37.38 34.73
C HIS A 625 -12.37 36.49 33.79
N VAL A 626 -12.50 36.92 32.54
CA VAL A 626 -13.14 36.17 31.45
C VAL A 626 -12.18 36.05 30.27
N TRP A 627 -12.12 34.87 29.66
CA TRP A 627 -11.48 34.68 28.37
C TRP A 627 -12.46 35.03 27.25
N VAL A 628 -11.97 35.76 26.26
CA VAL A 628 -12.77 36.19 25.12
C VAL A 628 -12.11 35.72 23.83
N ALA A 629 -12.88 34.97 23.04
CA ALA A 629 -12.51 34.52 21.71
C ALA A 629 -13.08 35.47 20.64
N THR A 630 -12.25 35.91 19.69
CA THR A 630 -12.69 36.83 18.62
C THR A 630 -12.24 36.39 17.22
N ARG A 631 -12.97 36.86 16.19
CA ARG A 631 -12.71 36.52 14.77
C ARG A 631 -11.48 37.15 14.16
N GLU A 632 -11.03 38.30 14.64
CA GLU A 632 -9.88 39.02 14.07
C GLU A 632 -8.99 39.71 15.14
N GLY A 633 -9.41 39.72 16.40
CA GLY A 633 -8.71 40.38 17.51
C GLY A 633 -7.79 39.45 18.31
N GLY A 634 -7.88 38.14 18.11
CA GLY A 634 -7.18 37.13 18.90
C GLY A 634 -7.93 36.73 20.17
N THR A 635 -7.30 35.85 20.96
CA THR A 635 -7.75 35.46 22.30
C THR A 635 -7.14 36.37 23.36
N PHE A 636 -7.97 36.92 24.25
CA PHE A 636 -7.52 37.76 25.36
C PHE A 636 -8.29 37.50 26.64
N LYS A 637 -7.63 37.80 27.76
CA LYS A 637 -8.19 37.74 29.11
C LYS A 637 -8.62 39.16 29.51
N LEU A 638 -9.89 39.33 29.85
CA LEU A 638 -10.49 40.58 30.28
C LEU A 638 -10.75 40.54 31.78
N ASN A 639 -10.33 41.58 32.50
CA ASN A 639 -10.73 41.81 33.88
C ASN A 639 -11.99 42.71 33.92
N LEU A 640 -13.06 42.23 34.54
CA LEU A 640 -14.36 42.90 34.54
C LEU A 640 -14.45 44.09 35.52
N ASP A 641 -13.60 44.15 36.54
CA ASP A 641 -13.60 45.24 37.52
C ASP A 641 -12.98 46.51 36.94
N ASN A 642 -11.82 46.38 36.31
CA ASN A 642 -11.02 47.51 35.84
C ASN A 642 -10.93 47.63 34.31
N GLY A 643 -11.53 46.70 33.56
CA GLY A 643 -11.52 46.69 32.10
C GLY A 643 -10.16 46.38 31.47
N LEU A 644 -9.20 45.83 32.23
CA LEU A 644 -7.87 45.50 31.74
C LEU A 644 -7.92 44.33 30.75
N ILE A 645 -7.29 44.49 29.58
CA ILE A 645 -7.14 43.43 28.57
C ILE A 645 -5.70 42.90 28.59
N GLN A 646 -5.58 41.58 28.68
CA GLN A 646 -4.32 40.85 28.52
C GLN A 646 -4.40 39.96 27.27
N LYS A 647 -3.68 40.32 26.21
CA LYS A 647 -3.67 39.57 24.95
C LYS A 647 -2.63 38.44 24.99
N VAL A 648 -2.99 37.28 24.45
CA VAL A 648 -2.06 36.16 24.27
C VAL A 648 -1.16 36.43 23.08
N VAL A 649 0.16 36.35 23.28
CA VAL A 649 1.17 36.46 22.22
C VAL A 649 2.25 35.40 22.43
N GLY A 650 2.67 34.72 21.37
CA GLY A 650 3.70 33.69 21.44
C GLY A 650 4.24 33.28 20.08
N ASN A 651 5.28 32.43 20.09
CA ASN A 651 5.80 31.79 18.88
C ASN A 651 4.94 30.56 18.56
N ASN A 652 4.64 30.32 17.28
CA ASN A 652 3.72 29.28 16.82
C ASN A 652 2.25 29.47 17.26
N ILE A 653 1.86 30.70 17.62
CA ILE A 653 0.50 31.11 17.99
C ILE A 653 0.05 32.26 17.06
N VAL A 654 0.61 32.31 15.83
CA VAL A 654 0.51 33.46 14.93
C VAL A 654 -0.93 33.69 14.43
N ASP A 655 -1.78 32.65 14.48
CA ASP A 655 -3.12 32.63 13.88
C ASP A 655 -4.31 32.42 14.85
N ILE A 656 -4.13 32.62 16.17
CA ILE A 656 -5.26 32.71 17.12
C ILE A 656 -6.24 33.86 16.82
N ASN A 657 -5.96 34.64 15.78
CA ASN A 657 -6.79 35.76 15.38
C ASN A 657 -8.17 35.31 14.90
N ARG A 658 -8.38 34.06 14.45
CA ARG A 658 -9.69 33.49 14.07
C ARG A 658 -10.04 32.28 14.95
N ASN A 659 -10.58 32.56 16.13
CA ASN A 659 -11.06 31.54 17.07
C ASN A 659 -12.57 31.28 16.84
N TYR A 660 -12.93 30.00 16.68
CA TYR A 660 -14.33 29.57 16.55
C TYR A 660 -14.91 29.06 17.87
N SER A 661 -14.13 28.24 18.58
CA SER A 661 -14.50 27.60 19.83
C SER A 661 -13.29 27.53 20.78
N MET A 662 -13.56 27.54 22.07
CA MET A 662 -12.59 27.54 23.14
C MET A 662 -13.13 26.73 24.32
N LEU A 663 -12.24 26.01 25.00
CA LEU A 663 -12.59 25.16 26.12
C LEU A 663 -11.58 25.39 27.25
N SER A 664 -12.07 25.44 28.49
CA SER A 664 -11.23 25.50 29.68
C SER A 664 -11.27 24.18 30.43
N GLU A 665 -10.13 23.54 30.59
CA GLU A 665 -9.99 22.23 31.22
C GLU A 665 -8.81 22.27 32.20
N ASN A 666 -9.03 21.92 33.47
CA ASN A 666 -7.98 21.86 34.50
C ASN A 666 -7.13 23.15 34.64
N GLY A 667 -7.69 24.31 34.28
CA GLY A 667 -7.01 25.62 34.29
C GLY A 667 -6.20 25.93 33.02
N ASN A 668 -6.12 25.01 32.08
CA ASN A 668 -5.57 25.20 30.74
C ASN A 668 -6.67 25.60 29.75
N VAL A 669 -6.27 26.21 28.63
CA VAL A 669 -7.22 26.69 27.62
C VAL A 669 -6.92 26.07 26.26
N TRP A 670 -7.90 25.35 25.74
CA TRP A 670 -7.92 24.79 24.39
C TRP A 670 -8.61 25.76 23.44
N ILE A 671 -8.05 25.94 22.25
CA ILE A 671 -8.50 26.92 21.25
C ILE A 671 -8.61 26.25 19.89
N ALA A 672 -9.79 26.24 19.29
CA ALA A 672 -10.04 25.80 17.92
C ALA A 672 -9.88 26.94 16.92
N THR A 673 -9.16 26.67 15.82
CA THR A 673 -8.84 27.64 14.77
C THR A 673 -8.89 27.00 13.37
N LEU A 674 -8.66 27.80 12.31
CA LEU A 674 -8.47 27.29 10.94
C LEU A 674 -7.14 26.56 10.71
N GLN A 675 -6.23 26.60 11.68
CA GLN A 675 -4.87 26.04 11.55
C GLN A 675 -4.58 24.96 12.60
N GLY A 676 -5.62 24.41 13.19
CA GLY A 676 -5.57 23.33 14.16
C GLY A 676 -6.00 23.80 15.54
N ILE A 677 -5.57 23.04 16.54
CA ILE A 677 -5.93 23.23 17.95
C ILE A 677 -4.70 23.74 18.69
N HIS A 678 -4.88 24.79 19.50
CA HIS A 678 -3.85 25.31 20.38
C HIS A 678 -4.24 25.09 21.84
N LEU A 679 -3.39 24.40 22.60
CA LEU A 679 -3.49 24.26 24.05
C LEU A 679 -2.52 25.23 24.72
N LEU A 680 -3.04 26.09 25.58
CA LEU A 680 -2.27 27.01 26.43
C LEU A 680 -2.15 26.41 27.83
N ASP A 681 -0.92 26.05 28.21
CA ASP A 681 -0.58 25.51 29.53
C ASP A 681 -0.04 26.62 30.43
N PHE A 682 -0.80 26.96 31.48
CA PHE A 682 -0.45 28.05 32.39
C PHE A 682 0.51 27.64 33.51
N SER A 683 0.83 26.34 33.65
CA SER A 683 1.76 25.87 34.67
C SER A 683 3.20 26.32 34.39
N ASP A 684 3.60 26.33 33.11
CA ASP A 684 4.92 26.76 32.64
C ASP A 684 4.89 27.80 31.50
N ASN A 685 3.69 28.28 31.12
CA ASN A 685 3.44 29.16 29.97
C ASN A 685 3.86 28.56 28.61
N SER A 686 3.81 27.24 28.49
CA SER A 686 3.98 26.54 27.21
C SER A 686 2.72 26.56 26.38
N SER A 687 2.88 26.51 25.06
CA SER A 687 1.77 26.29 24.12
C SER A 687 2.02 25.00 23.33
N TYR A 688 0.97 24.22 23.08
CA TYR A 688 1.04 23.01 22.27
C TYR A 688 0.09 23.15 21.09
N THR A 689 0.58 22.85 19.87
CA THR A 689 -0.22 22.95 18.65
C THR A 689 -0.40 21.57 18.01
N PHE A 690 -1.66 21.24 17.71
CA PHE A 690 -2.08 20.03 17.03
C PHE A 690 -2.59 20.38 15.64
N THR A 691 -2.06 19.71 14.62
CA THR A 691 -2.43 19.87 13.20
C THR A 691 -2.65 18.50 12.56
N ILE A 692 -2.93 18.46 11.25
CA ILE A 692 -2.97 17.21 10.48
C ILE A 692 -1.66 16.39 10.65
N ALA A 693 -0.52 17.06 10.84
CA ALA A 693 0.76 16.38 11.09
C ALA A 693 0.80 15.61 12.43
N GLN A 694 -0.07 15.94 13.39
CA GLN A 694 -0.22 15.26 14.67
C GLN A 694 -1.39 14.27 14.70
N GLY A 695 -2.13 14.12 13.60
CA GLY A 695 -3.24 13.18 13.49
C GLY A 695 -4.65 13.81 13.49
N LEU A 696 -4.78 15.14 13.44
CA LEU A 696 -6.09 15.76 13.21
C LEU A 696 -6.62 15.41 11.80
N PRO A 697 -7.96 15.22 11.64
CA PRO A 697 -8.56 14.92 10.34
C PRO A 697 -8.51 16.13 9.40
N ALA A 698 -8.68 17.35 9.94
CA ALA A 698 -8.48 18.60 9.24
C ALA A 698 -7.90 19.68 10.18
N ASN A 699 -7.34 20.74 9.62
CA ASN A 699 -6.82 21.87 10.40
C ASN A 699 -7.91 22.87 10.77
N ASP A 700 -9.01 22.93 10.02
CA ASP A 700 -10.17 23.75 10.31
C ASP A 700 -11.06 23.08 11.35
N VAL A 701 -10.87 23.52 12.60
CA VAL A 701 -11.60 23.04 13.77
C VAL A 701 -12.66 24.08 14.15
N TYR A 702 -13.91 23.64 14.25
CA TYR A 702 -15.07 24.50 14.44
C TYR A 702 -15.64 24.43 15.86
N ASP A 703 -15.46 23.31 16.55
CA ASP A 703 -16.00 23.12 17.90
C ASP A 703 -15.15 22.18 18.76
N LEU A 704 -15.22 22.35 20.09
CA LEU A 704 -14.50 21.58 21.09
C LEU A 704 -15.41 21.27 22.28
N VAL A 705 -15.49 19.99 22.66
CA VAL A 705 -16.19 19.55 23.88
C VAL A 705 -15.34 18.54 24.65
N GLU A 706 -15.56 18.42 25.95
CA GLU A 706 -14.77 17.55 26.84
C GLU A 706 -15.66 16.58 27.60
N ASN A 707 -15.20 15.34 27.73
CA ASN A 707 -15.78 14.32 28.60
C ASN A 707 -14.67 13.53 29.29
N ASN A 708 -14.64 13.53 30.62
CA ASN A 708 -13.71 12.72 31.43
C ASN A 708 -12.23 12.84 30.99
N GLY A 709 -11.76 14.06 30.71
CA GLY A 709 -10.38 14.35 30.30
C GLY A 709 -10.07 14.03 28.83
N ILE A 710 -11.06 13.62 28.04
CA ILE A 710 -10.94 13.41 26.59
C ILE A 710 -11.55 14.61 25.86
N ILE A 711 -10.80 15.18 24.92
CA ILE A 711 -11.25 16.31 24.11
C ILE A 711 -11.77 15.81 22.77
N TYR A 712 -12.95 16.26 22.38
CA TYR A 712 -13.57 15.98 21.09
C TYR A 712 -13.59 17.26 20.25
N ALA A 713 -13.10 17.18 19.02
CA ALA A 713 -12.99 18.32 18.13
C ALA A 713 -13.75 18.08 16.82
N GLY A 714 -14.77 18.89 16.56
CA GLY A 714 -15.50 18.90 15.28
C GLY A 714 -14.71 19.65 14.21
N THR A 715 -14.44 19.01 13.07
CA THR A 715 -13.65 19.57 11.96
C THR A 715 -14.43 19.54 10.65
N SER A 716 -13.84 20.06 9.56
CA SER A 716 -14.46 19.95 8.22
C SER A 716 -14.42 18.53 7.61
N LEU A 717 -13.60 17.63 8.15
CA LEU A 717 -13.41 16.26 7.65
C LEU A 717 -13.68 15.19 8.73
N GLY A 718 -14.58 15.49 9.67
CA GLY A 718 -15.02 14.56 10.71
C GLY A 718 -14.68 15.00 12.13
N LEU A 719 -14.75 14.05 13.06
CA LEU A 719 -14.51 14.27 14.49
C LEU A 719 -13.13 13.78 14.88
N ALA A 720 -12.36 14.58 15.64
CA ALA A 720 -11.14 14.15 16.30
C ALA A 720 -11.40 13.84 17.78
N ILE A 721 -10.83 12.76 18.29
CA ILE A 721 -10.85 12.34 19.70
C ILE A 721 -9.42 12.41 20.21
N ILE A 722 -9.17 13.28 21.18
CA ILE A 722 -7.84 13.60 21.69
C ILE A 722 -7.79 13.14 23.15
N SER A 723 -6.94 12.15 23.40
CA SER A 723 -6.73 11.56 24.71
C SER A 723 -5.26 11.67 25.14
N ARG A 724 -5.02 11.64 26.45
CA ARG A 724 -3.70 11.78 27.06
C ARG A 724 -3.48 10.70 28.11
N ASN A 725 -2.24 10.23 28.23
CA ASN A 725 -1.84 9.42 29.38
C ASN A 725 -1.69 10.30 30.63
N GLU A 726 -2.58 10.14 31.60
CA GLU A 726 -2.69 10.99 32.80
C GLU A 726 -1.42 10.97 33.69
N GLU A 727 -0.61 9.92 33.62
CA GLU A 727 0.54 9.74 34.53
C GLU A 727 1.81 10.48 34.08
N ALA A 728 1.86 11.00 32.84
CA ALA A 728 3.04 11.66 32.29
C ALA A 728 2.97 13.20 32.40
N PRO A 729 4.08 13.93 32.67
CA PRO A 729 4.12 15.41 32.58
C PRO A 729 3.70 15.91 31.19
N LEU A 730 3.05 17.07 31.05
CA LEU A 730 2.53 17.60 29.76
C LEU A 730 3.59 17.63 28.64
N ALA A 731 4.86 17.87 29.01
CA ALA A 731 5.99 17.92 28.07
C ALA A 731 6.54 16.54 27.66
N GLU A 732 6.18 15.48 28.38
CA GLU A 732 6.60 14.08 28.15
C GLU A 732 5.38 13.17 27.89
N SER A 733 4.19 13.75 27.77
CA SER A 733 2.94 13.04 27.59
C SER A 733 2.79 12.56 26.16
N SER A 734 2.62 11.26 26.00
CA SER A 734 2.16 10.67 24.74
C SER A 734 0.69 11.06 24.52
N TRP A 735 0.44 11.95 23.56
CA TRP A 735 -0.91 12.31 23.09
C TRP A 735 -1.37 11.29 22.07
N ASN A 736 -2.64 10.89 22.14
CA ASN A 736 -3.27 9.98 21.19
C ASN A 736 -4.47 10.69 20.53
N ILE A 737 -4.42 10.85 19.21
CA ILE A 737 -5.49 11.45 18.41
C ILE A 737 -6.10 10.38 17.51
N GLN A 738 -7.39 10.13 17.69
CA GLN A 738 -8.19 9.26 16.85
C GLN A 738 -9.17 10.09 16.02
N THR A 739 -9.59 9.59 14.87
CA THR A 739 -10.50 10.31 13.98
C THR A 739 -11.68 9.44 13.56
N ILE A 740 -12.88 9.98 13.65
CA ILE A 740 -14.10 9.38 13.09
C ILE A 740 -14.46 10.17 11.83
N GLY A 741 -14.45 9.49 10.68
CA GLY A 741 -14.82 10.04 9.37
C GLY A 741 -15.87 9.19 8.65
N ARG A 742 -16.00 9.36 7.32
CA ARG A 742 -16.98 8.62 6.50
C ARG A 742 -16.80 7.10 6.58
N GLU A 743 -15.56 6.63 6.65
CA GLU A 743 -15.22 5.20 6.77
C GLU A 743 -15.75 4.58 8.08
N GLN A 744 -15.93 5.39 9.13
CA GLN A 744 -16.44 4.96 10.45
C GLN A 744 -17.98 5.09 10.56
N GLY A 745 -18.66 5.46 9.47
CA GLY A 745 -20.12 5.58 9.44
C GLY A 745 -20.68 7.01 9.53
N LEU A 746 -19.84 8.05 9.49
CA LEU A 746 -20.34 9.43 9.37
C LEU A 746 -20.89 9.69 7.96
N ALA A 747 -22.19 9.98 7.86
CA ALA A 747 -22.82 10.34 6.58
C ALA A 747 -22.32 11.69 6.05
N HIS A 748 -22.11 12.62 6.98
CA HIS A 748 -21.68 14.01 6.77
C HIS A 748 -20.40 14.24 7.59
N MET A 749 -19.51 15.12 7.15
CA MET A 749 -18.19 15.26 7.80
C MET A 749 -17.87 16.69 8.26
N ASP A 750 -18.55 17.71 7.74
CA ASP A 750 -18.29 19.10 8.06
C ASP A 750 -19.11 19.53 9.28
N PHE A 751 -18.51 19.48 10.46
CA PHE A 751 -19.22 19.85 11.70
C PHE A 751 -19.56 21.33 11.74
N ASP A 752 -20.80 21.66 12.10
CA ASP A 752 -21.25 23.03 12.26
C ASP A 752 -20.63 23.67 13.52
N GLN A 753 -20.34 24.98 13.46
CA GLN A 753 -19.67 25.71 14.56
C GLN A 753 -20.52 25.79 15.83
N ASN A 754 -19.89 25.54 16.99
CA ASN A 754 -20.50 25.59 18.32
C ASN A 754 -21.80 24.76 18.42
N SER A 755 -21.90 23.70 17.63
CA SER A 755 -23.08 22.84 17.54
C SER A 755 -22.96 21.59 18.41
N MET A 756 -21.81 21.31 19.01
CA MET A 756 -21.55 20.07 19.72
C MET A 756 -21.91 20.12 21.21
N SER A 757 -22.44 19.02 21.73
CA SER A 757 -22.61 18.79 23.17
C SER A 757 -22.52 17.32 23.51
N ILE A 758 -22.29 17.00 24.79
CA ILE A 758 -22.27 15.63 25.29
C ILE A 758 -23.51 15.39 26.16
N ASP A 759 -24.09 14.19 26.11
CA ASP A 759 -25.20 13.79 26.98
C ASP A 759 -24.75 13.02 28.22
N GLU A 760 -25.70 12.71 29.11
CA GLU A 760 -25.42 12.00 30.39
C GLU A 760 -24.84 10.60 30.19
N ASN A 761 -25.04 9.99 29.00
CA ASN A 761 -24.49 8.69 28.64
C ASN A 761 -23.13 8.80 27.93
N GLY A 762 -22.59 10.01 27.79
CA GLY A 762 -21.31 10.26 27.12
C GLY A 762 -21.39 10.29 25.58
N ARG A 763 -22.59 10.29 24.99
CA ARG A 763 -22.76 10.40 23.53
C ARG A 763 -22.60 11.84 23.08
N ILE A 764 -21.96 12.01 21.94
CA ILE A 764 -21.68 13.32 21.32
C ILE A 764 -22.80 13.64 20.36
N TRP A 765 -23.34 14.84 20.44
CA TRP A 765 -24.37 15.37 19.57
C TRP A 765 -23.80 16.56 18.83
N GLY A 766 -23.95 16.65 17.51
CA GLY A 766 -23.44 17.78 16.73
C GLY A 766 -24.15 17.97 15.39
N GLY A 767 -24.27 19.22 14.94
CA GLY A 767 -24.76 19.53 13.59
C GLY A 767 -23.68 19.23 12.56
N VAL A 768 -24.05 18.65 11.41
CA VAL A 768 -23.09 18.29 10.36
C VAL A 768 -23.63 18.58 8.95
N ASP A 769 -22.77 19.16 8.11
CA ASP A 769 -23.01 19.68 6.74
C ASP A 769 -24.22 20.62 6.62
N SER A 770 -24.77 21.10 7.75
CA SER A 770 -26.09 21.70 7.79
C SER A 770 -27.19 20.83 7.14
N GLN A 771 -27.01 19.50 7.19
CA GLN A 771 -27.92 18.49 6.62
C GLN A 771 -28.57 17.62 7.70
N ALA A 772 -27.92 17.44 8.85
CA ALA A 772 -28.39 16.57 9.91
C ALA A 772 -27.85 16.96 11.29
N LEU A 773 -28.55 16.48 12.32
CA LEU A 773 -28.01 16.34 13.67
C LEU A 773 -27.45 14.92 13.81
N THR A 774 -26.14 14.80 14.05
CA THR A 774 -25.46 13.52 14.22
C THR A 774 -25.27 13.22 15.70
N VAL A 775 -25.51 11.96 16.09
CA VAL A 775 -25.26 11.42 17.44
C VAL A 775 -24.19 10.33 17.33
N ILE A 776 -23.11 10.45 18.09
CA ILE A 776 -21.96 9.56 18.03
C ILE A 776 -21.75 8.94 19.41
N GLU A 777 -21.78 7.62 19.46
CA GLU A 777 -21.36 6.84 20.62
C GLU A 777 -19.92 6.39 20.40
N VAL A 778 -19.00 6.90 21.22
CA VAL A 778 -17.58 6.60 21.06
C VAL A 778 -17.32 5.21 21.64
N PRO A 779 -16.85 4.23 20.84
CA PRO A 779 -16.61 2.88 21.34
C PRO A 779 -15.55 2.88 22.44
N GLU A 780 -15.73 2.02 23.45
CA GLU A 780 -14.65 1.70 24.38
C GLU A 780 -13.47 1.05 23.63
N LYS A 781 -12.25 1.26 24.14
CA LYS A 781 -11.02 0.72 23.53
C LYS A 781 -11.11 -0.80 23.37
N GLU A 782 -11.03 -1.29 22.14
CA GLU A 782 -11.14 -2.71 21.83
C GLU A 782 -9.87 -3.49 22.18
N ASN A 783 -10.00 -4.55 22.97
CA ASN A 783 -8.90 -5.49 23.27
C ASN A 783 -8.78 -6.64 22.24
N THR A 784 -9.63 -6.68 21.22
CA THR A 784 -9.61 -7.74 20.20
C THR A 784 -8.56 -7.42 19.13
N GLN A 785 -7.47 -8.18 19.11
CA GLN A 785 -6.44 -8.10 18.08
C GLN A 785 -6.92 -8.76 16.79
N THR A 786 -6.82 -8.05 15.67
CA THR A 786 -7.17 -8.58 14.35
C THR A 786 -6.10 -9.54 13.86
N GLU A 787 -6.47 -10.78 13.48
CA GLU A 787 -5.52 -11.73 12.91
C GLU A 787 -5.03 -11.25 11.53
N THR A 788 -3.71 -11.08 11.40
CA THR A 788 -3.05 -10.77 10.13
C THR A 788 -2.73 -12.06 9.40
N VAL A 789 -2.89 -12.06 8.09
CA VAL A 789 -2.61 -13.20 7.22
C VAL A 789 -1.86 -12.76 5.97
N ILE A 790 -0.95 -13.62 5.51
CA ILE A 790 -0.24 -13.41 4.25
C ILE A 790 -1.09 -14.04 3.14
N THR A 791 -1.45 -13.23 2.14
CA THR A 791 -2.47 -13.58 1.12
C THR A 791 -1.86 -14.00 -0.22
N GLY A 792 -0.56 -13.78 -0.42
CA GLY A 792 0.11 -14.26 -1.61
C GLY A 792 1.54 -13.74 -1.78
N LEU A 793 2.25 -14.33 -2.75
CA LEU A 793 3.62 -13.96 -3.10
C LEU A 793 3.69 -13.54 -4.57
N THR A 794 4.28 -12.38 -4.82
CA THR A 794 4.64 -11.90 -6.15
C THR A 794 6.12 -12.16 -6.36
N ILE A 795 6.46 -12.90 -7.42
CA ILE A 795 7.83 -13.25 -7.79
C ILE A 795 8.11 -12.68 -9.16
N ASN A 796 9.13 -11.81 -9.28
CA ASN A 796 9.50 -11.13 -10.52
C ASN A 796 8.30 -10.44 -11.20
N ASP A 797 7.57 -9.61 -10.44
CA ASP A 797 6.35 -8.87 -10.88
C ASP A 797 5.17 -9.75 -11.33
N GLN A 798 5.18 -11.05 -11.03
CA GLN A 798 4.06 -11.94 -11.29
C GLN A 798 3.54 -12.56 -10.00
N ARG A 799 2.26 -12.31 -9.67
CA ARG A 799 1.58 -13.03 -8.58
C ARG A 799 1.59 -14.52 -8.91
N LYS A 800 2.18 -15.32 -8.02
CA LYS A 800 2.24 -16.78 -8.21
C LYS A 800 1.09 -17.44 -7.47
N ASP A 801 0.42 -18.34 -8.17
CA ASP A 801 -0.53 -19.28 -7.62
C ASP A 801 0.20 -20.61 -7.43
N PHE A 802 0.17 -21.14 -6.21
CA PHE A 802 0.85 -22.38 -5.83
C PHE A 802 -0.08 -23.59 -5.89
N LEU A 803 -1.37 -23.39 -6.22
CA LEU A 803 -2.30 -24.46 -6.53
C LEU A 803 -1.89 -25.19 -7.82
N ARG A 804 -2.02 -26.51 -7.79
CA ARG A 804 -1.66 -27.37 -8.92
C ARG A 804 -2.72 -27.25 -10.02
N ARG A 805 -2.44 -26.46 -11.07
CA ARG A 805 -3.14 -26.63 -12.36
C ARG A 805 -2.75 -27.98 -12.93
N SER A 806 -3.61 -28.96 -12.77
CA SER A 806 -3.38 -30.33 -13.21
C SER A 806 -3.49 -30.40 -14.74
N GLU A 807 -2.39 -30.09 -15.44
CA GLU A 807 -2.24 -30.40 -16.88
C GLU A 807 -2.47 -31.89 -17.20
N GLN A 808 -2.44 -32.77 -16.18
CA GLN A 808 -2.64 -34.21 -16.31
C GLN A 808 -4.07 -34.65 -16.68
N PHE A 809 -5.11 -33.83 -16.49
CA PHE A 809 -6.48 -34.26 -16.83
C PHE A 809 -6.87 -33.98 -18.29
N PHE A 810 -6.11 -33.16 -19.02
CA PHE A 810 -6.56 -32.64 -20.32
C PHE A 810 -5.72 -33.13 -21.49
N SER A 811 -6.00 -34.35 -21.95
CA SER A 811 -5.62 -34.83 -23.28
C SER A 811 -6.77 -34.56 -24.27
N ARG A 812 -6.62 -33.50 -25.07
CA ARG A 812 -7.45 -33.07 -26.24
C ARG A 812 -8.78 -33.78 -26.50
N GLY A 813 -9.87 -33.08 -26.19
CA GLY A 813 -11.22 -33.30 -26.72
C GLY A 813 -12.22 -32.38 -26.02
N ASN A 814 -13.12 -31.73 -26.76
CA ASN A 814 -14.19 -30.90 -26.16
C ASN A 814 -15.10 -31.79 -25.30
N ASP A 815 -15.13 -31.49 -24.00
CA ASP A 815 -15.91 -32.14 -22.95
C ASP A 815 -15.58 -33.62 -22.66
N THR A 816 -15.67 -33.95 -21.37
CA THR A 816 -15.33 -35.22 -20.69
C THR A 816 -13.83 -35.56 -20.59
N VAL A 817 -13.27 -35.30 -19.41
CA VAL A 817 -12.02 -35.92 -18.93
C VAL A 817 -12.29 -37.42 -18.77
N TRP A 818 -11.92 -38.23 -19.77
CA TRP A 818 -12.02 -39.69 -19.69
C TRP A 818 -10.82 -40.24 -18.91
N THR A 819 -11.01 -40.59 -17.64
CA THR A 819 -10.16 -41.63 -17.03
C THR A 819 -10.55 -42.97 -17.63
N THR A 820 -9.56 -43.78 -17.98
CA THR A 820 -9.73 -45.06 -18.69
C THR A 820 -10.35 -46.16 -17.81
N ASP A 821 -10.54 -45.87 -16.53
CA ASP A 821 -11.06 -46.79 -15.51
C ASP A 821 -12.32 -46.17 -14.91
N GLY A 822 -13.49 -46.54 -15.44
CA GLY A 822 -14.78 -45.89 -15.16
C GLY A 822 -15.06 -45.56 -13.68
N LEU A 823 -15.70 -44.41 -13.47
CA LEU A 823 -16.46 -44.03 -12.26
C LEU A 823 -15.69 -43.92 -10.93
N SER A 824 -14.38 -43.72 -10.91
CA SER A 824 -13.70 -43.29 -9.68
C SER A 824 -13.52 -41.77 -9.65
N TYR A 825 -14.45 -41.09 -9.00
CA TYR A 825 -14.28 -39.69 -8.56
C TYR A 825 -13.15 -39.68 -7.52
N LYS A 826 -11.90 -39.53 -7.97
CA LYS A 826 -10.79 -39.31 -7.03
C LYS A 826 -10.78 -37.84 -6.66
N PHE A 827 -11.46 -37.52 -5.57
CA PHE A 827 -11.36 -36.23 -4.90
C PHE A 827 -9.91 -35.99 -4.44
N ALA A 828 -9.46 -34.74 -4.51
CA ALA A 828 -8.06 -34.39 -4.30
C ALA A 828 -7.55 -34.55 -2.86
N THR A 829 -8.44 -34.83 -1.90
CA THR A 829 -8.02 -35.15 -0.53
C THR A 829 -7.04 -36.34 -0.47
N ASP A 830 -7.04 -37.23 -1.47
CA ASP A 830 -6.08 -38.33 -1.59
C ASP A 830 -4.71 -37.94 -2.22
N TYR A 831 -4.52 -36.70 -2.70
CA TYR A 831 -3.31 -36.28 -3.42
C TYR A 831 -2.36 -35.33 -2.66
N PHE A 832 -2.78 -34.80 -1.50
CA PHE A 832 -1.97 -33.81 -0.76
C PHE A 832 -0.88 -34.40 0.15
N GLU A 833 -0.63 -35.71 0.11
CA GLU A 833 0.52 -36.27 0.83
C GLU A 833 1.83 -36.04 0.06
N SER A 834 2.60 -35.04 0.52
CA SER A 834 4.07 -35.09 0.62
C SER A 834 4.95 -35.06 -0.64
N THR A 835 4.43 -34.72 -1.82
CA THR A 835 5.28 -34.65 -3.03
C THR A 835 5.87 -33.25 -3.24
N GLU A 836 7.21 -33.14 -3.19
CA GLU A 836 7.98 -31.94 -3.53
C GLU A 836 7.63 -31.54 -4.97
N THR A 837 6.96 -30.40 -5.13
CA THR A 837 6.48 -29.91 -6.42
C THR A 837 7.49 -28.92 -7.00
N ASP A 838 7.80 -29.05 -8.29
CA ASP A 838 8.73 -28.16 -9.03
C ASP A 838 7.97 -27.45 -10.15
N ILE A 839 7.79 -26.14 -10.03
CA ILE A 839 7.27 -25.28 -11.09
C ILE A 839 8.38 -24.31 -11.50
N SER A 840 8.96 -24.51 -12.68
CA SER A 840 9.99 -23.60 -13.24
C SER A 840 11.22 -23.41 -12.33
N GLY A 841 11.64 -24.44 -11.59
CA GLY A 841 12.79 -24.41 -10.69
C GLY A 841 12.48 -23.96 -9.26
N ILE A 842 11.23 -23.57 -8.97
CA ILE A 842 10.72 -23.29 -7.62
C ILE A 842 10.32 -24.61 -6.98
N LYS A 843 10.91 -24.94 -5.84
CA LYS A 843 10.56 -26.17 -5.09
C LYS A 843 9.78 -25.84 -3.84
N TYR A 844 8.72 -26.57 -3.57
CA TYR A 844 7.92 -26.39 -2.37
C TYR A 844 7.16 -27.66 -1.99
N GLN A 845 6.72 -27.73 -0.73
CA GLN A 845 5.74 -28.69 -0.25
C GLN A 845 4.34 -28.06 -0.30
N GLY A 846 3.31 -28.90 -0.52
CA GLY A 846 1.95 -28.50 -0.86
C GLY A 846 1.40 -27.27 -0.10
N PRO A 847 0.56 -26.45 -0.77
CA PRO A 847 0.06 -25.21 -0.21
C PRO A 847 -0.75 -25.45 1.07
N THR A 848 -0.71 -24.50 2.00
CA THR A 848 -1.43 -24.55 3.28
C THR A 848 -2.05 -23.21 3.64
N GLY A 849 -3.06 -23.26 4.52
CA GLY A 849 -3.80 -22.08 4.95
C GLY A 849 -4.83 -21.59 3.91
N PRO A 850 -5.62 -20.56 4.26
CA PRO A 850 -6.76 -20.11 3.45
C PRO A 850 -6.37 -19.54 2.08
N PHE A 851 -5.14 -19.04 1.94
CA PHE A 851 -4.60 -18.45 0.71
C PHE A 851 -3.63 -19.37 -0.05
N ASN A 852 -3.57 -20.65 0.32
CA ASN A 852 -2.77 -21.66 -0.40
C ASN A 852 -1.27 -21.30 -0.51
N LEU A 853 -0.66 -20.84 0.58
CA LEU A 853 0.77 -20.51 0.60
C LEU A 853 1.64 -21.77 0.70
N PRO A 854 2.76 -21.85 -0.06
CA PRO A 854 3.61 -23.03 -0.10
C PRO A 854 4.40 -23.22 1.21
N LYS A 855 4.59 -24.47 1.64
CA LYS A 855 5.52 -24.81 2.73
C LYS A 855 6.93 -25.08 2.20
N GLU A 856 7.95 -24.72 2.98
CA GLU A 856 9.37 -24.92 2.63
C GLU A 856 9.74 -24.39 1.23
N LEU A 857 9.27 -23.20 0.87
CA LEU A 857 9.51 -22.60 -0.43
C LEU A 857 11.02 -22.38 -0.67
N LYS A 858 11.56 -22.99 -1.74
CA LYS A 858 12.95 -22.84 -2.20
C LYS A 858 12.96 -22.21 -3.59
N LEU A 859 13.49 -21.00 -3.67
CA LEU A 859 13.58 -20.22 -4.89
C LEU A 859 14.95 -20.38 -5.56
N PRO A 860 14.99 -20.47 -6.89
CA PRO A 860 16.25 -20.47 -7.62
C PRO A 860 16.91 -19.08 -7.59
N PRO A 861 18.22 -18.97 -7.89
CA PRO A 861 18.99 -17.75 -7.66
C PRO A 861 18.63 -16.55 -8.56
N ASP A 862 17.78 -16.76 -9.57
CA ASP A 862 17.24 -15.79 -10.53
C ASP A 862 15.83 -15.33 -10.18
N GLN A 863 15.22 -15.90 -9.13
CA GLN A 863 13.91 -15.53 -8.61
C GLN A 863 14.04 -14.94 -7.21
N ASN A 864 14.88 -13.93 -7.09
CA ASN A 864 15.24 -13.25 -5.85
C ASN A 864 14.63 -11.83 -5.73
N PHE A 865 13.61 -11.55 -6.54
CA PHE A 865 12.82 -10.33 -6.48
C PHE A 865 11.40 -10.65 -6.02
N LEU A 866 11.08 -10.25 -4.79
CA LEU A 866 9.88 -10.69 -4.06
C LEU A 866 9.08 -9.51 -3.50
N THR A 867 7.75 -9.66 -3.55
CA THR A 867 6.78 -8.78 -2.87
C THR A 867 5.77 -9.67 -2.14
N PHE A 868 5.54 -9.40 -0.86
CA PHE A 868 4.59 -10.15 -0.04
C PHE A 868 3.26 -9.39 0.01
N ASN A 869 2.16 -10.09 -0.24
CA ASN A 869 0.82 -9.53 -0.10
C ASN A 869 0.22 -10.05 1.20
N TYR A 870 -0.46 -9.19 1.95
CA TYR A 870 -0.99 -9.49 3.26
C TYR A 870 -2.24 -8.66 3.54
N HIS A 871 -3.06 -9.14 4.46
CA HIS A 871 -4.29 -8.48 4.87
C HIS A 871 -4.66 -8.93 6.29
N ALA A 872 -5.46 -8.15 6.99
CA ALA A 872 -6.05 -8.56 8.26
C ALA A 872 -7.53 -8.88 8.03
N PHE A 873 -8.04 -10.00 8.54
CA PHE A 873 -9.46 -10.34 8.38
C PHE A 873 -10.32 -9.42 9.25
N GLN A 874 -10.54 -8.19 8.81
CA GLN A 874 -11.48 -7.25 9.41
C GLN A 874 -12.27 -6.57 8.30
N PHE A 875 -13.59 -6.67 8.40
CA PHE A 875 -14.51 -6.11 7.41
C PHE A 875 -14.96 -4.69 7.76
N ARG A 876 -14.72 -4.29 9.01
CA ARG A 876 -14.90 -2.94 9.55
C ARG A 876 -13.63 -2.10 9.39
N ASP A 877 -13.77 -0.79 9.10
CA ASP A 877 -12.70 0.20 9.13
C ASP A 877 -11.44 -0.13 8.30
N GLN A 878 -11.62 -0.80 7.15
CA GLN A 878 -10.50 -1.28 6.31
C GLN A 878 -9.53 -0.20 5.85
N GLY A 879 -10.03 1.02 5.58
CA GLY A 879 -9.22 2.15 5.16
C GLY A 879 -8.19 2.61 6.21
N ASN A 880 -8.39 2.22 7.48
CA ASN A 880 -7.59 2.66 8.62
C ASN A 880 -6.73 1.55 9.25
N LEU A 881 -6.76 0.33 8.70
CA LEU A 881 -5.82 -0.72 9.08
C LEU A 881 -4.39 -0.29 8.74
N LYS A 882 -3.53 -0.32 9.76
CA LYS A 882 -2.10 -0.07 9.62
C LYS A 882 -1.37 -1.40 9.69
N TYR A 883 -0.39 -1.58 8.81
CA TYR A 883 0.48 -2.74 8.73
C TYR A 883 1.92 -2.32 8.99
N THR A 884 2.67 -3.19 9.65
CA THR A 884 4.13 -3.11 9.72
C THR A 884 4.70 -4.48 9.42
N TYR A 885 5.82 -4.52 8.70
CA TYR A 885 6.45 -5.75 8.29
C TYR A 885 7.96 -5.74 8.53
N PHE A 886 8.55 -6.93 8.55
CA PHE A 886 9.96 -7.17 8.81
C PHE A 886 10.44 -8.43 8.10
N LEU A 887 11.52 -8.34 7.32
CA LEU A 887 12.18 -9.46 6.70
C LEU A 887 13.46 -9.85 7.47
N GLU A 888 13.38 -10.96 8.20
CA GLU A 888 14.48 -11.48 9.02
C GLU A 888 15.69 -11.81 8.15
N GLY A 889 16.84 -11.21 8.49
CA GLY A 889 18.10 -11.34 7.73
C GLY A 889 18.38 -10.24 6.71
N ILE A 890 17.44 -9.31 6.48
CA ILE A 890 17.64 -8.11 5.64
C ILE A 890 17.38 -6.83 6.44
N ASP A 891 16.21 -6.77 7.09
CA ASP A 891 15.78 -5.56 7.78
C ASP A 891 16.41 -5.44 9.16
N ARG A 892 16.59 -4.19 9.62
CA ARG A 892 17.12 -3.88 10.97
C ARG A 892 16.02 -3.51 11.95
N ASN A 893 14.97 -2.85 11.47
CA ASN A 893 13.81 -2.41 12.23
C ASN A 893 12.54 -2.78 11.44
N TRP A 894 11.41 -2.86 12.14
CA TRP A 894 10.09 -2.92 11.52
C TRP A 894 9.86 -1.74 10.56
N SER A 895 9.11 -1.96 9.48
CA SER A 895 8.73 -0.90 8.54
C SER A 895 7.92 0.21 9.22
N GLU A 896 7.88 1.40 8.62
CA GLU A 896 6.90 2.41 8.99
C GLU A 896 5.47 1.87 8.81
N ALA A 897 4.54 2.34 9.64
CA ALA A 897 3.16 1.89 9.62
C ALA A 897 2.45 2.38 8.34
N THR A 898 2.12 1.42 7.47
CA THR A 898 1.54 1.67 6.14
C THR A 898 0.12 1.14 6.05
N ASN A 899 -0.72 1.74 5.22
CA ASN A 899 -2.05 1.19 4.87
C ASN A 899 -2.00 0.31 3.60
N GLN A 900 -0.81 0.03 3.06
CA GLN A 900 -0.63 -0.84 1.92
C GLN A 900 -0.73 -2.31 2.32
N THR A 901 -1.47 -3.09 1.53
CA THR A 901 -1.65 -4.54 1.67
C THR A 901 -0.55 -5.37 0.99
N HIS A 902 0.58 -4.73 0.70
CA HIS A 902 1.77 -5.38 0.18
C HIS A 902 3.04 -4.76 0.75
N SER A 903 4.10 -5.55 0.85
CA SER A 903 5.42 -5.09 1.28
C SER A 903 6.05 -4.17 0.23
N GLU A 904 7.11 -3.47 0.62
CA GLU A 904 8.06 -2.97 -0.37
C GLU A 904 8.72 -4.11 -1.15
N ASN A 905 9.31 -3.72 -2.27
CA ASN A 905 9.91 -4.60 -3.25
C ASN A 905 11.31 -5.04 -2.81
N TYR A 906 11.47 -6.28 -2.34
CA TYR A 906 12.76 -6.84 -1.95
C TYR A 906 13.53 -7.32 -3.18
N ARG A 907 14.55 -6.55 -3.59
CA ARG A 907 15.36 -6.80 -4.80
C ARG A 907 16.70 -7.43 -4.45
N ASP A 908 17.16 -8.31 -5.33
CA ASP A 908 18.49 -8.92 -5.27
C ASP A 908 18.83 -9.61 -3.95
N LEU A 909 17.85 -10.31 -3.36
CA LEU A 909 18.05 -11.03 -2.11
C LEU A 909 19.20 -12.05 -2.23
N PRO A 910 20.18 -12.03 -1.30
CA PRO A 910 21.27 -12.98 -1.34
C PRO A 910 20.81 -14.42 -1.02
N PRO A 911 21.61 -15.46 -1.32
CA PRO A 911 21.25 -16.82 -0.95
C PRO A 911 21.20 -17.01 0.57
N GLY A 912 20.12 -17.59 1.08
CA GLY A 912 19.88 -17.75 2.51
C GLY A 912 18.47 -18.17 2.85
N ASP A 913 18.25 -18.42 4.14
CA ASP A 913 16.92 -18.65 4.72
C ASP A 913 16.39 -17.32 5.27
N TYR A 914 15.11 -17.06 5.04
CA TYR A 914 14.43 -15.82 5.37
C TYR A 914 13.07 -16.10 6.01
N VAL A 915 12.67 -15.24 6.94
CA VAL A 915 11.33 -15.24 7.53
C VAL A 915 10.74 -13.85 7.38
N PHE A 916 9.67 -13.73 6.59
CA PHE A 916 8.89 -12.51 6.49
C PHE A 916 7.85 -12.49 7.60
N LYS A 917 7.78 -11.38 8.35
CA LYS A 917 6.83 -11.15 9.43
C LYS A 917 5.99 -9.92 9.11
N VAL A 918 4.69 -9.98 9.39
CA VAL A 918 3.80 -8.83 9.24
C VAL A 918 2.76 -8.81 10.35
N ALA A 919 2.54 -7.65 10.94
CA ALA A 919 1.50 -7.40 11.94
C ALA A 919 0.59 -6.27 11.45
N SER A 920 -0.65 -6.28 11.92
CA SER A 920 -1.64 -5.25 11.67
C SER A 920 -2.16 -4.68 12.97
N LYS A 921 -2.63 -3.44 12.94
CA LYS A 921 -3.40 -2.83 14.02
C LYS A 921 -4.60 -2.08 13.46
N ASN A 922 -5.66 -2.00 14.24
CA ASN A 922 -6.82 -1.16 13.95
C ASN A 922 -6.75 0.15 14.76
N LEU A 923 -7.76 1.01 14.65
CA LEU A 923 -7.80 2.32 15.34
C LEU A 923 -7.87 2.21 16.88
N TYR A 924 -8.40 1.10 17.39
CA TYR A 924 -8.74 0.89 18.79
C TYR A 924 -7.85 -0.17 19.49
N SER A 925 -7.07 -0.95 18.75
CA SER A 925 -6.29 -2.10 19.23
C SER A 925 -4.77 -1.89 19.14
N ASP A 926 -4.03 -2.64 19.96
CA ASP A 926 -2.58 -2.77 19.82
C ASP A 926 -2.22 -3.66 18.62
N TRP A 927 -0.93 -3.68 18.23
CA TRP A 927 -0.43 -4.55 17.15
C TRP A 927 -0.80 -6.02 17.39
N SER A 928 -1.24 -6.69 16.33
CA SER A 928 -1.54 -8.12 16.33
C SER A 928 -0.28 -8.97 16.45
N GLU A 929 -0.49 -10.24 16.80
CA GLU A 929 0.55 -11.27 16.67
C GLU A 929 1.03 -11.38 15.20
N PRO A 930 2.34 -11.29 14.93
CA PRO A 930 2.84 -11.27 13.56
C PRO A 930 2.61 -12.58 12.80
N ALA A 931 2.05 -12.46 11.60
CA ALA A 931 2.00 -13.55 10.64
C ALA A 931 3.39 -13.80 10.05
N ASN A 932 3.82 -15.07 10.01
CA ASN A 932 5.16 -15.46 9.59
C ASN A 932 5.13 -16.33 8.33
N PHE A 933 6.02 -16.04 7.37
CA PHE A 933 6.22 -16.87 6.18
C PHE A 933 7.71 -17.12 5.91
N SER A 934 8.10 -18.39 5.84
CA SER A 934 9.49 -18.81 5.70
C SER A 934 9.81 -19.27 4.27
N PHE A 935 10.95 -18.85 3.74
CA PHE A 935 11.42 -19.27 2.41
C PHE A 935 12.96 -19.26 2.33
N THR A 936 13.51 -19.95 1.33
CA THR A 936 14.96 -20.08 1.11
C THR A 936 15.31 -19.69 -0.32
N ILE A 937 16.35 -18.87 -0.49
CA ILE A 937 16.95 -18.58 -1.81
C ILE A 937 18.19 -19.44 -1.99
N LEU A 938 18.19 -20.28 -3.03
CA LEU A 938 19.27 -21.21 -3.32
C LEU A 938 20.51 -20.47 -3.84
N PRO A 939 21.73 -20.92 -3.46
CA PRO A 939 22.97 -20.35 -4.00
C PRO A 939 23.19 -20.74 -5.46
N LYS A 940 23.82 -19.85 -6.22
CA LYS A 940 24.32 -20.19 -7.56
C LYS A 940 25.36 -21.32 -7.44
N TRP A 941 25.47 -22.19 -8.43
CA TRP A 941 26.29 -23.42 -8.32
C TRP A 941 27.75 -23.15 -7.91
N TRP A 942 28.35 -22.02 -8.31
CA TRP A 942 29.73 -21.64 -7.94
C TRP A 942 29.88 -21.13 -6.50
N GLN A 943 28.79 -20.79 -5.81
CA GLN A 943 28.80 -20.36 -4.41
C GLN A 943 28.76 -21.53 -3.43
N THR A 944 28.49 -22.75 -3.92
CA THR A 944 28.42 -23.98 -3.12
C THR A 944 29.79 -24.40 -2.55
N TRP A 945 29.76 -25.12 -1.43
CA TRP A 945 30.99 -25.57 -0.75
C TRP A 945 31.82 -26.54 -1.60
N TRP A 946 31.16 -27.42 -2.38
CA TRP A 946 31.85 -28.38 -3.24
C TRP A 946 32.49 -27.70 -4.45
N ALA A 947 31.89 -26.63 -5.00
CA ALA A 947 32.50 -25.84 -6.08
C ALA A 947 33.74 -25.10 -5.58
N LYS A 948 33.68 -24.53 -4.36
CA LYS A 948 34.84 -23.94 -3.69
C LYS A 948 35.93 -24.99 -3.43
N LEU A 949 35.55 -26.20 -2.99
CA LEU A 949 36.48 -27.31 -2.78
C LEU A 949 37.13 -27.76 -4.10
N LEU A 950 36.35 -27.86 -5.18
CA LEU A 950 36.86 -28.18 -6.51
C LEU A 950 37.82 -27.11 -7.03
N LEU A 951 37.53 -25.83 -6.80
CA LEU A 951 38.45 -24.73 -7.10
C LEU A 951 39.77 -24.86 -6.33
N VAL A 952 39.72 -25.20 -5.04
CA VAL A 952 40.90 -25.44 -4.20
C VAL A 952 41.68 -26.67 -4.66
N VAL A 953 41.01 -27.74 -5.07
CA VAL A 953 41.64 -28.95 -5.63
C VAL A 953 42.31 -28.63 -6.96
N VAL A 954 41.66 -27.87 -7.84
CA VAL A 954 42.24 -27.41 -9.11
C VAL A 954 43.45 -26.51 -8.86
N LEU A 955 43.35 -25.55 -7.94
CA LEU A 955 44.48 -24.72 -7.51
C LEU A 955 45.61 -25.55 -6.92
N SER A 956 45.31 -26.55 -6.10
CA SER A 956 46.29 -27.45 -5.49
C SER A 956 46.92 -28.38 -6.51
N LEU A 957 46.18 -28.84 -7.53
CA LEU A 957 46.68 -29.63 -8.65
C LEU A 957 47.55 -28.78 -9.58
N ILE A 958 47.18 -27.51 -9.82
CA ILE A 958 48.01 -26.56 -10.55
C ILE A 958 49.31 -26.31 -9.76
N LEU A 959 49.21 -26.03 -8.46
CA LEU A 959 50.36 -25.81 -7.59
C LEU A 959 51.25 -27.05 -7.51
N TRP A 960 50.65 -28.24 -7.36
CA TRP A 960 51.34 -29.52 -7.37
C TRP A 960 51.98 -29.80 -8.72
N SER A 961 51.30 -29.53 -9.83
CA SER A 961 51.83 -29.66 -11.19
C SER A 961 53.00 -28.71 -11.42
N VAL A 962 52.92 -27.47 -10.93
CA VAL A 962 54.03 -26.49 -10.97
C VAL A 962 55.20 -26.96 -10.10
N ILE A 963 54.95 -27.45 -8.89
CA ILE A 963 55.99 -27.97 -7.98
C ILE A 963 56.62 -29.25 -8.53
N TRP A 964 55.82 -30.16 -9.09
CA TRP A 964 56.25 -31.41 -9.71
C TRP A 964 57.05 -31.13 -10.99
N TYR A 965 56.57 -30.22 -11.84
CA TYR A 965 57.29 -29.74 -13.02
C TYR A 965 58.63 -29.10 -12.62
N ARG A 966 58.64 -28.25 -11.58
CA ARG A 966 59.85 -27.65 -11.03
C ARG A 966 60.82 -28.68 -10.43
N SER A 967 60.31 -29.72 -9.78
CA SER A 967 61.10 -30.82 -9.20
C SER A 967 61.72 -31.74 -10.26
N GLN A 968 60.98 -32.04 -11.33
CA GLN A 968 61.49 -32.78 -12.49
C GLN A 968 62.49 -31.94 -13.30
N TRP A 969 62.27 -30.63 -13.39
CA TRP A 969 63.23 -29.68 -13.96
C TRP A 969 64.53 -29.62 -13.15
N LEU A 970 64.47 -29.52 -11.81
CA LEU A 970 65.62 -29.55 -10.89
C LEU A 970 66.44 -30.85 -10.98
N LYS A 971 65.77 -32.01 -11.15
CA LYS A 971 66.45 -33.32 -11.31
C LYS A 971 67.17 -33.46 -12.66
N ARG A 972 66.64 -32.84 -13.72
CA ARG A 972 67.33 -32.73 -15.02
C ARG A 972 68.52 -31.77 -14.92
N GLU A 973 68.40 -30.72 -14.13
CA GLU A 973 69.45 -29.71 -13.94
C GLU A 973 70.64 -30.22 -13.10
N ASN A 974 70.42 -31.00 -12.03
CA ASN A 974 71.50 -31.60 -11.24
C ASN A 974 72.35 -32.62 -12.03
N LYS A 975 71.73 -33.39 -12.93
CA LYS A 975 72.43 -34.35 -13.81
C LYS A 975 73.26 -33.66 -14.91
N ILE A 976 72.87 -32.42 -15.25
CA ILE A 976 73.60 -31.51 -16.15
C ILE A 976 74.67 -30.71 -15.39
N LEU A 977 74.54 -30.54 -14.06
CA LEU A 977 75.51 -29.85 -13.21
C LEU A 977 76.80 -30.65 -12.97
N GLU A 978 76.71 -31.99 -12.90
CA GLU A 978 77.88 -32.88 -12.82
C GLU A 978 78.70 -32.87 -14.13
N GLN A 979 78.04 -32.77 -15.28
CA GLN A 979 78.70 -32.51 -16.58
C GLN A 979 79.29 -31.09 -16.67
N LYS A 980 78.66 -30.09 -16.05
CA LYS A 980 79.12 -28.69 -16.06
C LYS A 980 80.31 -28.36 -15.15
N VAL A 981 80.76 -29.26 -14.27
CA VAL A 981 82.05 -29.11 -13.56
C VAL A 981 83.21 -29.51 -14.46
N SER A 982 82.98 -30.36 -15.46
CA SER A 982 83.94 -30.63 -16.54
C SER A 982 83.91 -29.52 -17.60
N ASP A 983 82.74 -28.93 -17.86
CA ASP A 983 82.61 -27.74 -18.72
C ASP A 983 82.91 -26.41 -17.97
N ARG A 984 83.40 -26.43 -16.72
CA ARG A 984 83.87 -25.21 -16.01
C ARG A 984 84.98 -24.48 -16.78
N THR A 985 85.61 -25.15 -17.74
CA THR A 985 86.59 -24.61 -18.68
C THR A 985 85.95 -23.86 -19.86
N GLU A 986 84.67 -24.10 -20.15
CA GLU A 986 83.83 -23.44 -21.16
C GLU A 986 82.92 -22.34 -20.55
N GLN A 987 82.80 -22.33 -19.22
CA GLN A 987 82.00 -21.40 -18.42
C GLN A 987 82.39 -19.92 -18.46
N LEU A 988 83.49 -19.53 -19.11
CA LEU A 988 83.75 -18.10 -19.36
C LEU A 988 82.89 -17.55 -20.51
N ARG A 989 82.57 -18.38 -21.51
CA ARG A 989 81.82 -17.99 -22.72
C ARG A 989 80.32 -17.80 -22.44
N ASN A 990 79.79 -18.61 -21.52
CA ASN A 990 78.38 -18.59 -21.12
C ASN A 990 77.99 -17.39 -20.23
N LYS A 991 78.93 -16.68 -19.59
CA LYS A 991 78.64 -15.46 -18.83
C LYS A 991 78.23 -14.26 -19.71
N ILE A 992 78.66 -14.24 -20.97
CA ILE A 992 78.27 -13.20 -21.95
C ILE A 992 76.82 -13.38 -22.44
N GLN A 993 76.32 -14.62 -22.45
CA GLN A 993 74.97 -14.94 -22.93
C GLN A 993 73.89 -14.65 -21.87
N GLN A 994 74.24 -14.72 -20.58
CA GLN A 994 73.35 -14.43 -19.46
C GLN A 994 72.96 -12.94 -19.37
N LEU A 995 73.87 -12.01 -19.69
CA LEU A 995 73.54 -10.57 -19.78
C LEU A 995 72.50 -10.28 -20.87
N LYS A 996 72.58 -10.98 -22.01
CA LYS A 996 71.66 -10.83 -23.14
C LYS A 996 70.23 -11.29 -22.83
N SER A 997 70.08 -12.30 -21.97
CA SER A 997 68.76 -12.83 -21.57
C SER A 997 68.05 -11.95 -20.53
N THR A 998 68.78 -11.40 -19.55
CA THR A 998 68.20 -10.46 -18.57
C THR A 998 67.79 -9.14 -19.22
N GLN A 999 68.55 -8.68 -20.22
CA GLN A 999 68.18 -7.53 -21.05
C GLN A 999 66.86 -7.78 -21.82
N SER A 1000 66.63 -9.00 -22.30
CA SER A 1000 65.40 -9.35 -23.02
C SER A 1000 64.16 -9.41 -22.11
N GLN A 1001 64.31 -9.77 -20.83
CA GLN A 1001 63.23 -9.76 -19.84
C GLN A 1001 62.88 -8.34 -19.36
N LEU A 1002 63.87 -7.46 -19.21
CA LEU A 1002 63.63 -6.04 -18.92
C LEU A 1002 62.88 -5.36 -20.07
N ILE A 1003 63.25 -5.64 -21.33
CA ILE A 1003 62.53 -5.17 -22.52
C ILE A 1003 61.07 -5.66 -22.56
N GLN A 1004 60.79 -6.88 -22.08
CA GLN A 1004 59.43 -7.44 -22.06
C GLN A 1004 58.58 -6.84 -20.92
N SER A 1005 59.20 -6.53 -19.78
CA SER A 1005 58.57 -5.81 -18.66
C SER A 1005 58.29 -4.35 -18.99
N GLU A 1006 59.17 -3.69 -19.76
CA GLU A 1006 58.98 -2.32 -20.24
C GLU A 1006 57.85 -2.25 -21.29
N LYS A 1007 57.75 -3.25 -22.18
CA LYS A 1007 56.60 -3.41 -23.10
C LYS A 1007 55.28 -3.67 -22.39
N MET A 1008 55.27 -4.45 -21.31
CA MET A 1008 54.08 -4.71 -20.49
C MET A 1008 53.66 -3.48 -19.68
N ALA A 1009 54.61 -2.69 -19.17
CA ALA A 1009 54.34 -1.42 -18.49
C ALA A 1009 53.76 -0.38 -19.46
N SER A 1010 54.32 -0.26 -20.67
CA SER A 1010 53.78 0.60 -21.74
C SER A 1010 52.37 0.18 -22.19
N LEU A 1011 52.08 -1.12 -22.30
CA LEU A 1011 50.76 -1.64 -22.68
C LEU A 1011 49.68 -1.31 -21.63
N GLY A 1012 50.06 -1.30 -20.34
CA GLY A 1012 49.19 -0.91 -19.23
C GLY A 1012 48.82 0.57 -19.23
N GLU A 1013 49.77 1.47 -19.52
CA GLU A 1013 49.51 2.91 -19.68
C GLU A 1013 48.57 3.20 -20.87
N LEU A 1014 48.78 2.48 -21.98
CA LEU A 1014 47.96 2.54 -23.20
C LEU A 1014 46.50 2.14 -22.93
N THR A 1015 46.28 1.06 -22.17
CA THR A 1015 44.94 0.52 -21.92
C THR A 1015 44.12 1.43 -21.00
N ALA A 1016 44.76 2.04 -20.00
CA ALA A 1016 44.12 3.00 -19.10
C ALA A 1016 43.73 4.31 -19.81
N GLY A 1017 44.62 4.86 -20.65
CA GLY A 1017 44.31 6.04 -21.47
C GLY A 1017 43.17 5.80 -22.48
N ILE A 1018 43.14 4.62 -23.11
CA ILE A 1018 42.08 4.24 -24.05
C ILE A 1018 40.71 4.14 -23.38
N ALA A 1019 40.62 3.51 -22.21
CA ALA A 1019 39.36 3.39 -21.49
C ALA A 1019 38.80 4.78 -21.15
N HIS A 1020 39.67 5.68 -20.70
CA HIS A 1020 39.30 7.05 -20.37
C HIS A 1020 38.86 7.86 -21.60
N GLU A 1021 39.53 7.71 -22.73
CA GLU A 1021 39.17 8.43 -23.96
C GLU A 1021 37.92 7.88 -24.67
N ILE A 1022 37.55 6.61 -24.45
CA ILE A 1022 36.30 6.03 -24.97
C ILE A 1022 35.11 6.40 -24.06
N GLN A 1023 35.29 6.43 -22.74
CA GLN A 1023 34.23 6.80 -21.81
C GLN A 1023 33.74 8.23 -22.03
N ASN A 1024 34.65 9.16 -22.32
CA ASN A 1024 34.30 10.57 -22.50
C ASN A 1024 33.22 10.81 -23.58
N PRO A 1025 33.37 10.37 -24.85
CA PRO A 1025 32.32 10.53 -25.85
C PRO A 1025 31.05 9.70 -25.56
N LEU A 1026 31.16 8.53 -24.91
CA LEU A 1026 29.98 7.73 -24.54
C LEU A 1026 29.10 8.43 -23.49
N ASN A 1027 29.71 9.12 -22.52
CA ASN A 1027 28.96 9.89 -21.54
C ASN A 1027 28.19 11.04 -22.20
N PHE A 1028 28.78 11.73 -23.20
CA PHE A 1028 28.06 12.75 -23.96
C PHE A 1028 26.89 12.16 -24.75
N VAL A 1029 27.06 10.97 -25.35
CA VAL A 1029 25.96 10.29 -26.05
C VAL A 1029 24.80 10.01 -25.09
N ASN A 1030 25.07 9.39 -23.93
CA ASN A 1030 24.01 9.07 -22.97
C ASN A 1030 23.32 10.33 -22.42
N ASN A 1031 24.08 11.34 -21.98
CA ASN A 1031 23.51 12.54 -21.40
C ASN A 1031 22.60 13.31 -22.36
N PHE A 1032 23.00 13.47 -23.63
CA PHE A 1032 22.15 14.15 -24.61
C PHE A 1032 20.94 13.30 -25.01
N SER A 1033 21.04 11.97 -24.97
CA SER A 1033 19.88 11.09 -25.18
C SER A 1033 18.86 11.18 -24.04
N ASP A 1034 19.31 11.26 -22.78
CA ASP A 1034 18.41 11.42 -21.63
C ASP A 1034 17.71 12.80 -21.65
N ILE A 1035 18.46 13.87 -21.94
CA ILE A 1035 17.89 15.23 -22.08
C ILE A 1035 16.85 15.28 -23.21
N ASN A 1036 17.10 14.61 -24.35
CA ASN A 1036 16.11 14.55 -25.42
C ASN A 1036 14.81 13.88 -25.00
N LYS A 1037 14.85 12.91 -24.07
CA LYS A 1037 13.63 12.28 -23.55
C LYS A 1037 12.78 13.29 -22.75
N GLU A 1038 13.41 14.05 -21.86
CA GLU A 1038 12.72 15.10 -21.08
C GLU A 1038 12.15 16.21 -21.98
N LEU A 1039 12.93 16.68 -22.96
CA LEU A 1039 12.48 17.70 -23.91
C LEU A 1039 11.33 17.21 -24.81
N ILE A 1040 11.25 15.92 -25.13
CA ILE A 1040 10.10 15.37 -25.87
C ILE A 1040 8.83 15.42 -25.03
N ASP A 1041 8.92 15.10 -23.73
CA ASP A 1041 7.77 15.17 -22.82
C ASP A 1041 7.31 16.63 -22.63
N GLU A 1042 8.25 17.57 -22.49
CA GLU A 1042 7.96 19.02 -22.41
C GLU A 1042 7.34 19.56 -23.70
N MET A 1043 7.86 19.15 -24.87
CA MET A 1043 7.28 19.50 -26.16
C MET A 1043 5.84 18.97 -26.31
N GLN A 1044 5.54 17.75 -25.85
CA GLN A 1044 4.19 17.19 -25.88
C GLN A 1044 3.22 17.98 -24.98
N GLU A 1045 3.70 18.44 -23.83
CA GLU A 1045 2.93 19.25 -22.90
C GLU A 1045 2.58 20.63 -23.49
N GLU A 1046 3.55 21.32 -24.08
CA GLU A 1046 3.30 22.62 -24.69
C GLU A 1046 2.42 22.53 -25.95
N ILE A 1047 2.50 21.42 -26.70
CA ILE A 1047 1.55 21.12 -27.78
C ILE A 1047 0.12 20.98 -27.21
N ARG A 1048 -0.07 20.29 -26.08
CA ARG A 1048 -1.40 20.12 -25.45
C ARG A 1048 -1.98 21.46 -24.96
N LYS A 1049 -1.14 22.38 -24.50
CA LYS A 1049 -1.53 23.74 -24.11
C LYS A 1049 -1.76 24.68 -25.30
N GLY A 1050 -1.52 24.22 -26.53
CA GLY A 1050 -1.69 25.00 -27.76
C GLY A 1050 -0.55 25.99 -28.05
N GLN A 1051 0.58 25.89 -27.34
CA GLN A 1051 1.74 26.77 -27.48
C GLN A 1051 2.74 26.18 -28.50
N TYR A 1052 2.33 26.18 -29.77
CA TYR A 1052 3.10 25.54 -30.84
C TYR A 1052 4.45 26.21 -31.15
N GLU A 1053 4.63 27.50 -30.83
CA GLU A 1053 5.91 28.19 -31.04
C GLU A 1053 6.99 27.69 -30.07
N GLU A 1054 6.66 27.49 -28.79
CA GLU A 1054 7.57 26.91 -27.79
C GLU A 1054 7.88 25.44 -28.11
N ALA A 1055 6.88 24.66 -28.51
CA ALA A 1055 7.12 23.29 -28.96
C ALA A 1055 8.05 23.23 -30.18
N LEU A 1056 7.97 24.20 -31.09
CA LEU A 1056 8.87 24.28 -32.25
C LEU A 1056 10.30 24.59 -31.83
N LEU A 1057 10.52 25.50 -30.88
CA LEU A 1057 11.84 25.80 -30.32
C LEU A 1057 12.46 24.57 -29.65
N ILE A 1058 11.68 23.85 -28.83
CA ILE A 1058 12.14 22.60 -28.21
C ILE A 1058 12.51 21.55 -29.26
N SER A 1059 11.77 21.49 -30.38
CA SER A 1059 12.11 20.59 -31.49
C SER A 1059 13.46 20.92 -32.16
N GLU A 1060 13.85 22.21 -32.21
CA GLU A 1060 15.15 22.62 -32.71
C GLU A 1060 16.27 22.22 -31.74
N ASP A 1061 16.02 22.31 -30.43
CA ASP A 1061 16.98 21.88 -29.41
C ASP A 1061 17.21 20.37 -29.43
N ILE A 1062 16.14 19.57 -29.58
CA ILE A 1062 16.24 18.11 -29.76
C ILE A 1062 17.10 17.78 -30.99
N LYS A 1063 16.87 18.49 -32.10
CA LYS A 1063 17.65 18.31 -33.33
C LYS A 1063 19.13 18.65 -33.12
N SER A 1064 19.43 19.72 -32.39
CA SER A 1064 20.82 20.09 -32.05
C SER A 1064 21.51 19.01 -31.21
N ASN A 1065 20.79 18.43 -30.25
CA ASN A 1065 21.32 17.36 -29.42
C ASN A 1065 21.57 16.06 -30.22
N GLU A 1066 20.69 15.70 -31.15
CA GLU A 1066 20.91 14.57 -32.07
C GLU A 1066 22.19 14.74 -32.90
N GLU A 1067 22.47 15.94 -33.41
CA GLU A 1067 23.71 16.21 -34.14
C GLU A 1067 24.96 16.01 -33.26
N LYS A 1068 24.90 16.40 -31.97
CA LYS A 1068 25.99 16.17 -31.01
C LYS A 1068 26.18 14.69 -30.70
N ILE A 1069 25.09 13.93 -30.52
CA ILE A 1069 25.13 12.48 -30.29
C ILE A 1069 25.84 11.80 -31.46
N ILE A 1070 25.44 12.10 -32.70
CA ILE A 1070 26.06 11.54 -33.90
C ILE A 1070 27.55 11.90 -33.98
N HIS A 1071 27.92 13.14 -33.65
CA HIS A 1071 29.31 13.58 -33.64
C HIS A 1071 30.17 12.78 -32.66
N HIS A 1072 29.73 12.66 -31.41
CA HIS A 1072 30.47 11.95 -30.36
C HIS A 1072 30.48 10.43 -30.59
N GLY A 1073 29.39 9.85 -31.13
CA GLY A 1073 29.34 8.45 -31.53
C GLY A 1073 30.37 8.11 -32.63
N LYS A 1074 30.48 8.95 -33.67
CA LYS A 1074 31.50 8.78 -34.73
C LYS A 1074 32.93 8.92 -34.20
N ARG A 1075 33.15 9.79 -33.20
CA ARG A 1075 34.46 9.94 -32.55
C ARG A 1075 34.85 8.67 -31.80
N ALA A 1076 33.94 8.08 -31.02
CA ALA A 1076 34.18 6.83 -30.32
C ALA A 1076 34.53 5.68 -31.31
N ASP A 1077 33.79 5.55 -32.41
CA ASP A 1077 34.06 4.57 -33.47
C ASP A 1077 35.47 4.75 -34.10
N SER A 1078 35.89 6.01 -34.32
CA SER A 1078 37.21 6.31 -34.88
C SER A 1078 38.37 5.91 -33.95
N ILE A 1079 38.18 6.05 -32.63
CA ILE A 1079 39.17 5.68 -31.60
C ILE A 1079 39.31 4.14 -31.56
N VAL A 1080 38.19 3.42 -31.56
CA VAL A 1080 38.18 1.95 -31.55
C VAL A 1080 38.81 1.38 -32.82
N LYS A 1081 38.50 1.95 -34.00
CA LYS A 1081 39.14 1.54 -35.26
C LYS A 1081 40.64 1.81 -35.27
N GLY A 1082 41.08 2.95 -34.74
CA GLY A 1082 42.51 3.28 -34.59
C GLY A 1082 43.26 2.29 -33.69
N MET A 1083 42.63 1.84 -32.60
CA MET A 1083 43.17 0.84 -31.70
C MET A 1083 43.30 -0.55 -32.37
N LEU A 1084 42.25 -0.99 -33.07
CA LEU A 1084 42.24 -2.29 -33.77
C LEU A 1084 43.32 -2.38 -34.87
N GLN A 1085 43.70 -1.26 -35.47
CA GLN A 1085 44.80 -1.22 -36.44
C GLN A 1085 46.18 -1.40 -35.78
N HIS A 1086 46.37 -1.00 -34.52
CA HIS A 1086 47.63 -1.16 -33.77
C HIS A 1086 47.80 -2.57 -33.20
N SER A 1087 46.70 -3.28 -32.95
CA SER A 1087 46.72 -4.65 -32.40
C SER A 1087 46.86 -5.76 -33.45
N ARG A 1088 46.64 -5.47 -34.73
CA ARG A 1088 46.74 -6.49 -35.79
C ARG A 1088 48.19 -6.69 -36.21
N ASN A 1089 48.77 -7.85 -35.91
CA ASN A 1089 49.99 -8.31 -36.56
C ASN A 1089 49.75 -8.41 -38.06
N SER A 1090 50.49 -7.65 -38.87
CA SER A 1090 50.41 -7.71 -40.33
C SER A 1090 50.78 -9.11 -40.83
N VAL A 1091 49.81 -9.88 -41.30
CA VAL A 1091 50.00 -11.23 -41.90
C VAL A 1091 50.33 -11.10 -43.40
N GLY A 1092 51.12 -10.09 -43.77
CA GLY A 1092 51.50 -9.87 -45.17
C GLY A 1092 52.65 -10.80 -45.57
N GLN A 1093 52.55 -11.46 -46.72
CA GLN A 1093 53.68 -12.19 -47.28
C GLN A 1093 54.72 -11.21 -47.84
N ARG A 1094 56.00 -11.56 -47.69
CA ARG A 1094 57.08 -10.78 -48.33
C ARG A 1094 57.09 -11.11 -49.81
N GLU A 1095 57.13 -10.08 -50.63
CA GLU A 1095 57.18 -10.18 -52.09
C GLU A 1095 58.29 -9.28 -52.61
N LYS A 1096 58.89 -9.65 -53.75
CA LYS A 1096 59.91 -8.85 -54.41
C LYS A 1096 59.26 -7.69 -55.16
N VAL A 1097 59.27 -6.51 -54.57
CA VAL A 1097 58.58 -5.31 -55.04
C VAL A 1097 59.59 -4.26 -55.52
N ASP A 1098 59.22 -3.51 -56.55
CA ASP A 1098 59.98 -2.34 -57.00
C ASP A 1098 59.69 -1.16 -56.07
N ILE A 1099 60.69 -0.75 -55.29
CA ILE A 1099 60.56 0.32 -54.30
C ILE A 1099 60.32 1.67 -54.95
N ASN A 1100 60.91 1.93 -56.13
CA ASN A 1100 60.74 3.21 -56.80
C ASN A 1100 59.30 3.40 -57.25
N LEU A 1101 58.70 2.35 -57.82
CA LEU A 1101 57.30 2.35 -58.22
C LEU A 1101 56.39 2.53 -57.00
N LEU A 1102 56.65 1.79 -55.92
CA LEU A 1102 55.88 1.87 -54.68
C LEU A 1102 55.92 3.30 -54.09
N CYS A 1103 57.10 3.91 -54.03
CA CYS A 1103 57.27 5.27 -53.54
C CYS A 1103 56.52 6.31 -54.39
N ASP A 1104 56.55 6.20 -55.72
CA ASP A 1104 55.82 7.11 -56.61
C ASP A 1104 54.31 6.96 -56.48
N GLU A 1105 53.81 5.72 -56.43
CA GLU A 1105 52.38 5.43 -56.25
C GLU A 1105 51.85 6.04 -54.95
N TYR A 1106 52.53 5.81 -53.83
CA TYR A 1106 52.10 6.36 -52.54
C TYR A 1106 52.31 7.87 -52.42
N LEU A 1107 53.31 8.46 -53.11
CA LEU A 1107 53.46 9.91 -53.23
C LEU A 1107 52.25 10.55 -53.90
N ARG A 1108 51.87 10.02 -55.06
CA ARG A 1108 50.71 10.50 -55.81
C ARG A 1108 49.42 10.28 -55.02
N LEU A 1109 49.27 9.13 -54.38
CA LEU A 1109 48.11 8.81 -53.57
C LEU A 1109 47.94 9.80 -52.40
N ALA A 1110 49.02 10.08 -51.67
CA ALA A 1110 49.01 11.03 -50.55
C ALA A 1110 48.67 12.46 -51.03
N TYR A 1111 49.28 12.89 -52.14
CA TYR A 1111 49.02 14.21 -52.73
C TYR A 1111 47.56 14.38 -53.19
N HIS A 1112 47.03 13.39 -53.93
CA HIS A 1112 45.63 13.40 -54.37
C HIS A 1112 44.66 13.29 -53.20
N GLY A 1113 45.02 12.52 -52.16
CA GLY A 1113 44.25 12.43 -50.92
C GLY A 1113 44.06 13.78 -50.24
N LEU A 1114 45.11 14.61 -50.19
CA LEU A 1114 44.99 15.97 -49.64
C LEU A 1114 44.23 16.91 -50.59
N ARG A 1115 44.48 16.86 -51.91
CA ARG A 1115 43.76 17.69 -52.89
C ARG A 1115 42.26 17.40 -52.99
N ALA A 1116 41.85 16.16 -52.73
CA ALA A 1116 40.44 15.80 -52.68
C ALA A 1116 39.71 16.54 -51.53
N LYS A 1117 40.41 16.76 -50.41
CA LYS A 1117 39.90 17.53 -49.27
C LYS A 1117 40.04 19.04 -49.48
N ASP A 1118 41.10 19.48 -50.16
CA ASP A 1118 41.36 20.89 -50.45
C ASP A 1118 41.85 21.06 -51.88
N LYS A 1119 40.92 21.41 -52.78
CA LYS A 1119 41.19 21.55 -54.21
C LYS A 1119 42.19 22.68 -54.52
N SER A 1120 42.38 23.64 -53.60
CA SER A 1120 43.24 24.81 -53.78
C SER A 1120 44.72 24.52 -53.49
N PHE A 1121 45.01 23.44 -52.77
CA PHE A 1121 46.37 23.08 -52.40
C PHE A 1121 47.16 22.54 -53.61
N ASN A 1122 48.31 23.14 -53.90
CA ASN A 1122 49.26 22.66 -54.89
C ASN A 1122 50.66 22.62 -54.27
N ALA A 1123 51.38 21.53 -54.48
CA ALA A 1123 52.76 21.38 -54.03
C ALA A 1123 53.63 20.84 -55.16
N THR A 1124 54.87 21.31 -55.23
CA THR A 1124 55.86 20.78 -56.15
C THR A 1124 56.32 19.42 -55.62
N LEU A 1125 56.11 18.38 -56.42
CA LEU A 1125 56.54 17.02 -56.11
C LEU A 1125 57.86 16.77 -56.84
N LEU A 1126 58.92 16.54 -56.07
CA LEU A 1126 60.23 16.19 -56.62
C LEU A 1126 60.49 14.70 -56.38
N THR A 1127 60.84 13.97 -57.43
CA THR A 1127 61.21 12.57 -57.35
C THR A 1127 62.63 12.38 -57.86
N ASN A 1128 63.48 11.74 -57.06
CA ASN A 1128 64.85 11.40 -57.44
C ASN A 1128 65.14 9.94 -57.09
N PHE A 1129 64.82 9.06 -58.03
CA PHE A 1129 64.92 7.62 -57.83
C PHE A 1129 66.15 7.03 -58.51
N GLU A 1130 66.91 6.23 -57.77
CA GLU A 1130 68.07 5.51 -58.30
C GLU A 1130 67.62 4.38 -59.25
N PRO A 1131 67.94 4.41 -60.57
CA PRO A 1131 67.37 3.46 -61.55
C PRO A 1131 67.82 2.01 -61.35
N ALA A 1132 68.99 1.76 -60.74
CA ALA A 1132 69.58 0.43 -60.60
C ALA A 1132 69.28 -0.28 -59.26
N LEU A 1133 68.16 0.06 -58.61
CA LEU A 1133 67.82 -0.41 -57.25
C LEU A 1133 67.45 -1.90 -57.19
N GLY A 1134 66.77 -2.44 -58.21
CA GLY A 1134 66.26 -3.82 -58.23
C GLY A 1134 64.99 -4.02 -57.39
N LYS A 1135 64.42 -5.23 -57.42
CA LYS A 1135 63.25 -5.60 -56.62
C LYS A 1135 63.68 -6.11 -55.25
N VAL A 1136 63.02 -5.64 -54.19
CA VAL A 1136 63.36 -5.91 -52.79
C VAL A 1136 62.28 -6.71 -52.13
N GLU A 1137 62.65 -7.69 -51.32
CA GLU A 1137 61.70 -8.57 -50.64
C GLU A 1137 61.15 -7.91 -49.38
N ILE A 1138 59.99 -7.26 -49.53
CA ILE A 1138 59.29 -6.51 -48.47
C ILE A 1138 57.83 -6.92 -48.40
N VAL A 1139 57.13 -6.53 -47.33
CA VAL A 1139 55.66 -6.57 -47.33
C VAL A 1139 55.16 -5.23 -47.90
N PRO A 1140 54.74 -5.14 -49.17
CA PRO A 1140 54.39 -3.87 -49.81
C PRO A 1140 53.33 -3.07 -49.07
N GLN A 1141 52.35 -3.74 -48.45
CA GLN A 1141 51.28 -3.09 -47.69
C GLN A 1141 51.79 -2.37 -46.44
N ASP A 1142 52.77 -2.97 -45.75
CA ASP A 1142 53.33 -2.42 -44.51
C ASP A 1142 54.27 -1.26 -44.81
N VAL A 1143 55.17 -1.42 -45.77
CA VAL A 1143 56.09 -0.35 -46.20
C VAL A 1143 55.30 0.79 -46.86
N GLY A 1144 54.25 0.48 -47.63
CA GLY A 1144 53.34 1.46 -48.19
C GLY A 1144 52.63 2.30 -47.12
N ARG A 1145 52.20 1.68 -46.00
CA ARG A 1145 51.62 2.40 -44.85
C ARG A 1145 52.63 3.36 -44.21
N VAL A 1146 53.89 2.95 -44.05
CA VAL A 1146 54.97 3.80 -43.53
C VAL A 1146 55.13 5.03 -44.43
N ILE A 1147 55.30 4.81 -45.74
CA ILE A 1147 55.51 5.88 -46.73
C ILE A 1147 54.30 6.83 -46.73
N LEU A 1148 53.08 6.30 -46.78
CA LEU A 1148 51.85 7.09 -46.78
C LEU A 1148 51.69 7.93 -45.51
N ASN A 1149 51.99 7.39 -44.33
CA ASN A 1149 51.91 8.11 -43.06
C ASN A 1149 52.91 9.27 -42.98
N ILE A 1150 54.15 9.04 -43.41
CA ILE A 1150 55.18 10.08 -43.43
C ILE A 1150 54.82 11.18 -44.45
N LEU A 1151 54.39 10.80 -45.65
CA LEU A 1151 53.99 11.75 -46.70
C LEU A 1151 52.77 12.59 -46.30
N ASN A 1152 51.76 11.99 -45.67
CA ASN A 1152 50.60 12.75 -45.18
C ASN A 1152 51.01 13.80 -44.13
N ASN A 1153 51.98 13.48 -43.28
CA ASN A 1153 52.54 14.45 -42.33
C ASN A 1153 53.36 15.54 -43.04
N ALA A 1154 54.17 15.17 -44.03
CA ALA A 1154 54.90 16.13 -44.87
C ALA A 1154 53.96 17.11 -45.58
N PHE A 1155 52.91 16.61 -46.23
CA PHE A 1155 51.92 17.45 -46.92
C PHE A 1155 51.13 18.35 -45.96
N TYR A 1156 50.80 17.85 -44.76
CA TYR A 1156 50.19 18.67 -43.72
C TYR A 1156 51.12 19.82 -43.29
N ALA A 1157 52.40 19.53 -43.04
CA ALA A 1157 53.38 20.51 -42.58
C ALA A 1157 53.65 21.60 -43.62
N VAL A 1158 53.76 21.25 -44.90
CA VAL A 1158 53.92 22.26 -45.97
C VAL A 1158 52.65 23.08 -46.18
N LYS A 1159 51.45 22.47 -46.04
CA LYS A 1159 50.18 23.19 -46.10
C LYS A 1159 50.06 24.22 -44.98
N GLU A 1160 50.41 23.82 -43.76
CA GLU A 1160 50.38 24.73 -42.61
C GLU A 1160 51.35 25.91 -42.80
N LYS A 1161 52.54 25.65 -43.35
CA LYS A 1161 53.54 26.69 -43.64
C LYS A 1161 53.09 27.69 -44.70
N ILE A 1162 52.22 27.32 -45.66
CA ILE A 1162 51.66 28.26 -46.64
C ILE A 1162 50.95 29.43 -45.92
N ALA A 1163 50.30 29.17 -44.78
CA ALA A 1163 49.58 30.19 -44.05
C ALA A 1163 50.48 31.19 -43.32
N THR A 1164 51.76 30.83 -43.05
CA THR A 1164 52.66 31.61 -42.19
C THR A 1164 53.97 32.04 -42.88
N ALA A 1165 54.25 31.57 -44.10
CA ALA A 1165 55.49 31.86 -44.80
C ALA A 1165 55.50 33.21 -45.56
N PRO A 1166 56.64 33.92 -45.62
CA PRO A 1166 56.78 35.16 -46.39
C PRO A 1166 56.69 34.95 -47.91
N SER A 1167 56.32 36.01 -48.65
CA SER A 1167 56.04 36.00 -50.10
C SER A 1167 57.17 35.35 -50.91
N GLY A 1168 56.89 34.24 -51.60
CA GLY A 1168 57.85 33.49 -52.43
C GLY A 1168 58.07 32.03 -52.03
N TYR A 1169 57.47 31.55 -50.94
CA TYR A 1169 57.53 30.13 -50.54
C TYR A 1169 56.71 29.23 -51.47
N VAL A 1170 57.35 28.17 -52.01
CA VAL A 1170 56.68 27.13 -52.80
C VAL A 1170 56.69 25.83 -52.00
N PRO A 1171 55.53 25.30 -51.59
CA PRO A 1171 55.44 24.04 -50.84
C PRO A 1171 56.00 22.90 -51.70
N THR A 1172 57.03 22.23 -51.19
CA THR A 1172 57.78 21.21 -51.93
C THR A 1172 57.95 19.97 -51.05
N VAL A 1173 57.59 18.82 -51.61
CA VAL A 1173 57.85 17.52 -50.98
C VAL A 1173 58.66 16.70 -51.97
N GLU A 1174 59.81 16.24 -51.49
CA GLU A 1174 60.77 15.45 -52.25
C GLU A 1174 60.80 14.03 -51.69
N ILE A 1175 60.75 13.04 -52.58
CA ILE A 1175 61.05 11.64 -52.24
C ILE A 1175 62.18 11.14 -53.12
N SER A 1176 63.18 10.55 -52.50
CA SER A 1176 64.33 9.99 -53.20
C SER A 1176 64.68 8.61 -52.69
N THR A 1177 65.28 7.80 -53.55
CA THR A 1177 65.74 6.45 -53.22
C THR A 1177 67.20 6.30 -53.59
N ALA A 1178 67.97 5.64 -52.72
CA ALA A 1178 69.39 5.39 -52.94
C ALA A 1178 69.80 4.02 -52.42
N LYS A 1179 70.69 3.34 -53.14
CA LYS A 1179 71.30 2.08 -52.70
C LYS A 1179 72.66 2.37 -52.08
N LYS A 1180 72.87 1.98 -50.82
CA LYS A 1180 74.14 2.20 -50.10
C LYS A 1180 74.60 0.88 -49.49
N GLY A 1181 75.53 0.21 -50.15
CA GLY A 1181 75.97 -1.15 -49.77
C GLY A 1181 74.81 -2.15 -49.88
N ASN A 1182 74.53 -2.85 -48.78
CA ASN A 1182 73.48 -3.87 -48.70
C ASN A 1182 72.15 -3.32 -48.14
N SER A 1183 71.91 -2.01 -48.28
CA SER A 1183 70.71 -1.36 -47.77
C SER A 1183 70.17 -0.32 -48.75
N ILE A 1184 68.87 -0.10 -48.69
CA ILE A 1184 68.10 0.83 -49.50
C ILE A 1184 67.60 1.94 -48.59
N LEU A 1185 67.83 3.17 -49.02
CA LEU A 1185 67.37 4.36 -48.33
C LEU A 1185 66.23 4.97 -49.12
N ILE A 1186 65.12 5.24 -48.44
CA ILE A 1186 64.01 6.05 -48.92
C ILE A 1186 64.03 7.33 -48.08
N VAL A 1187 64.33 8.45 -48.72
CA VAL A 1187 64.42 9.77 -48.07
C VAL A 1187 63.22 10.59 -48.49
N ILE A 1188 62.40 10.99 -47.53
CA ILE A 1188 61.25 11.87 -47.73
C ILE A 1188 61.56 13.20 -47.05
N LYS A 1189 61.64 14.28 -47.83
CA LYS A 1189 61.96 15.61 -47.36
C LYS A 1189 60.83 16.58 -47.66
N ASP A 1190 60.46 17.37 -46.67
CA ASP A 1190 59.55 18.50 -46.80
C ASP A 1190 60.26 19.81 -46.44
N ASN A 1191 59.79 20.91 -47.01
CA ASN A 1191 60.24 22.25 -46.66
C ASN A 1191 59.26 22.97 -45.69
N GLY A 1192 58.48 22.21 -44.92
CA GLY A 1192 57.45 22.67 -43.98
C GLY A 1192 57.99 23.36 -42.72
N ASN A 1193 57.18 23.42 -41.66
CA ASN A 1193 57.52 24.15 -40.43
C ASN A 1193 58.68 23.53 -39.61
N GLY A 1194 59.13 22.32 -39.96
CA GLY A 1194 60.09 21.58 -39.14
C GLY A 1194 59.46 21.08 -37.83
N ILE A 1195 60.10 20.11 -37.18
CA ILE A 1195 59.67 19.57 -35.89
C ILE A 1195 60.56 20.18 -34.79
N PRO A 1196 60.00 20.81 -33.75
CA PRO A 1196 60.80 21.41 -32.67
C PRO A 1196 61.71 20.40 -31.97
N ILE A 1197 62.95 20.82 -31.63
CA ILE A 1197 63.98 19.93 -31.06
C ILE A 1197 63.49 19.21 -29.79
N HIS A 1198 62.74 19.89 -28.93
CA HIS A 1198 62.31 19.36 -27.63
C HIS A 1198 61.25 18.25 -27.73
N VAL A 1199 60.56 18.12 -28.87
CA VAL A 1199 59.55 17.06 -29.07
C VAL A 1199 60.08 15.88 -29.89
N ARG A 1200 61.28 16.01 -30.48
CA ARG A 1200 61.87 15.05 -31.43
C ARG A 1200 61.84 13.60 -30.96
N ASP A 1201 62.08 13.36 -29.67
CA ASP A 1201 62.12 11.99 -29.12
C ASP A 1201 60.73 11.47 -28.73
N LYS A 1202 59.73 12.35 -28.60
CA LYS A 1202 58.36 12.00 -28.20
C LYS A 1202 57.43 11.71 -29.38
N ILE A 1203 57.74 12.18 -30.59
CA ILE A 1203 56.85 11.99 -31.76
C ILE A 1203 56.66 10.54 -32.20
N PHE A 1204 57.55 9.64 -31.77
CA PHE A 1204 57.44 8.20 -32.03
C PHE A 1204 56.71 7.46 -30.90
N GLN A 1205 56.35 8.15 -29.81
CA GLN A 1205 55.50 7.59 -28.76
C GLN A 1205 54.04 7.52 -29.23
N PRO A 1206 53.31 6.43 -28.94
CA PRO A 1206 51.89 6.32 -29.26
C PRO A 1206 51.07 7.48 -28.67
N PHE A 1207 50.07 7.96 -29.41
CA PHE A 1207 49.16 9.07 -29.06
C PHE A 1207 49.78 10.46 -28.92
N TYR A 1208 51.09 10.60 -29.08
CA TYR A 1208 51.70 11.92 -29.10
C TYR A 1208 51.41 12.64 -30.42
N THR A 1209 50.75 13.80 -30.36
CA THR A 1209 50.46 14.64 -31.51
C THR A 1209 50.61 16.11 -31.16
N THR A 1210 51.19 16.88 -32.08
CA THR A 1210 51.28 18.34 -32.00
C THR A 1210 50.14 19.03 -32.77
N LYS A 1211 49.28 18.26 -33.45
CA LYS A 1211 48.11 18.78 -34.19
C LYS A 1211 46.97 19.13 -33.23
N THR A 1212 46.15 20.12 -33.59
CA THR A 1212 44.95 20.51 -32.82
C THR A 1212 43.95 19.35 -32.66
N ALA A 1213 43.18 19.38 -31.58
CA ALA A 1213 42.24 18.31 -31.23
C ALA A 1213 41.29 17.96 -32.39
N GLY A 1214 41.23 16.68 -32.77
CA GLY A 1214 40.42 16.17 -33.88
C GLY A 1214 41.15 16.00 -35.23
N ASN A 1215 42.36 16.55 -35.40
CA ASN A 1215 43.10 16.48 -36.67
C ASN A 1215 44.25 15.45 -36.70
N GLY A 1216 44.48 14.71 -35.61
CA GLY A 1216 45.49 13.66 -35.55
C GLY A 1216 45.30 12.71 -34.37
N THR A 1217 45.50 11.42 -34.61
CA THR A 1217 45.36 10.35 -33.59
C THR A 1217 46.67 10.05 -32.84
N GLY A 1218 47.80 10.65 -33.24
CA GLY A 1218 49.11 10.41 -32.63
C GLY A 1218 49.68 8.99 -32.79
N LEU A 1219 49.02 8.11 -33.55
CA LEU A 1219 49.41 6.69 -33.68
C LEU A 1219 50.19 6.36 -34.97
N GLY A 1220 50.19 7.25 -35.97
CA GLY A 1220 50.72 6.94 -37.30
C GLY A 1220 52.25 6.81 -37.37
N LEU A 1221 52.98 7.69 -36.66
CA LEU A 1221 54.45 7.69 -36.69
C LEU A 1221 55.05 6.61 -35.78
N SER A 1222 54.42 6.31 -34.63
CA SER A 1222 54.81 5.19 -33.78
C SER A 1222 54.66 3.85 -34.51
N LEU A 1223 53.52 3.64 -35.19
CA LEU A 1223 53.31 2.46 -36.03
C LEU A 1223 54.34 2.38 -37.17
N SER A 1224 54.67 3.52 -37.79
CA SER A 1224 55.65 3.55 -38.87
C SER A 1224 57.05 3.15 -38.39
N TYR A 1225 57.43 3.57 -37.17
CA TYR A 1225 58.70 3.18 -36.54
C TYR A 1225 58.75 1.66 -36.27
N ASP A 1226 57.67 1.09 -35.74
CA ASP A 1226 57.57 -0.35 -35.45
C ASP A 1226 57.62 -1.21 -36.72
N ILE A 1227 56.93 -0.80 -37.78
CA ILE A 1227 56.94 -1.52 -39.07
C ILE A 1227 58.35 -1.54 -39.68
N VAL A 1228 59.05 -0.41 -39.69
CA VAL A 1228 60.42 -0.33 -40.24
C VAL A 1228 61.38 -1.18 -39.41
N LYS A 1229 61.27 -1.15 -38.08
CA LYS A 1229 62.05 -2.03 -37.20
C LYS A 1229 61.75 -3.51 -37.42
N ALA A 1230 60.48 -3.89 -37.63
CA ALA A 1230 60.09 -5.27 -37.94
C ALA A 1230 60.66 -5.76 -39.28
N HIS A 1231 60.90 -4.86 -40.24
CA HIS A 1231 61.57 -5.16 -41.51
C HIS A 1231 63.10 -5.17 -41.40
N GLY A 1232 63.67 -5.05 -40.18
CA GLY A 1232 65.12 -5.01 -39.96
C GLY A 1232 65.77 -3.68 -40.34
N GLY A 1233 64.95 -2.65 -40.58
CA GLY A 1233 65.35 -1.32 -40.99
C GLY A 1233 65.51 -0.30 -39.85
N GLU A 1234 65.80 0.95 -40.23
CA GLU A 1234 65.93 2.08 -39.31
C GLU A 1234 65.24 3.32 -39.88
N LEU A 1235 64.40 3.99 -39.09
CA LEU A 1235 63.77 5.28 -39.44
C LEU A 1235 64.50 6.41 -38.73
N LYS A 1236 65.15 7.30 -39.49
CA LYS A 1236 65.85 8.48 -38.97
C LYS A 1236 65.10 9.76 -39.30
N LEU A 1237 65.30 10.75 -38.44
CA LEU A 1237 64.71 12.06 -38.57
C LEU A 1237 65.80 13.13 -38.48
N GLU A 1238 65.89 13.96 -39.50
CA GLU A 1238 66.66 15.20 -39.53
C GLU A 1238 65.68 16.35 -39.72
N THR A 1239 65.66 17.30 -38.80
CA THR A 1239 64.70 18.40 -38.84
C THR A 1239 65.34 19.65 -38.29
N LYS A 1240 64.95 20.80 -38.84
CA LYS A 1240 65.34 22.11 -38.35
C LYS A 1240 64.10 22.97 -38.32
N GLU A 1241 63.78 23.47 -37.13
CA GLU A 1241 62.59 24.27 -36.88
C GLU A 1241 62.59 25.50 -37.80
N GLY A 1242 61.48 25.71 -38.52
CA GLY A 1242 61.31 26.72 -39.56
C GLY A 1242 61.80 26.34 -40.95
N ASP A 1243 62.66 25.32 -41.12
CA ASP A 1243 63.32 24.99 -42.39
C ASP A 1243 62.89 23.64 -43.02
N GLY A 1244 62.07 22.86 -42.32
CA GLY A 1244 61.48 21.61 -42.82
C GLY A 1244 62.04 20.35 -42.19
N THR A 1245 61.54 19.20 -42.64
CA THR A 1245 61.84 17.90 -42.06
C THR A 1245 62.24 16.87 -43.12
N THR A 1246 63.21 16.03 -42.79
CA THR A 1246 63.67 14.90 -43.61
C THR A 1246 63.56 13.61 -42.80
N PHE A 1247 62.73 12.70 -43.28
CA PHE A 1247 62.65 11.32 -42.79
C PHE A 1247 63.43 10.40 -43.70
N ILE A 1248 64.28 9.57 -43.11
CA ILE A 1248 65.13 8.61 -43.84
C ILE A 1248 64.75 7.21 -43.37
N VAL A 1249 64.07 6.46 -44.22
CA VAL A 1249 63.74 5.04 -44.01
C VAL A 1249 64.87 4.21 -44.61
N VAL A 1250 65.56 3.44 -43.79
CA VAL A 1250 66.61 2.51 -44.22
C VAL A 1250 66.05 1.10 -44.16
N LEU A 1251 66.05 0.38 -45.28
CA LEU A 1251 65.62 -1.01 -45.39
C LEU A 1251 66.81 -1.89 -45.82
N PRO A 1252 66.97 -3.11 -45.29
CA PRO A 1252 67.99 -4.04 -45.77
C PRO A 1252 67.65 -4.54 -47.19
N ASN A 1253 68.66 -4.75 -48.03
CA ASN A 1253 68.54 -5.25 -49.39
C ASN A 1253 69.29 -6.58 -49.51
N ASP A 1254 68.67 -7.64 -48.98
CA ASP A 1254 69.12 -9.03 -49.04
C ASP A 1254 68.16 -9.87 -49.90
#